data_AF-A0A829GBC5-F1
#
_entry.id   AF-A0A829GBC5-F1
#
_cell.length_a   1.000
_cell.length_b   1.000
_cell.length_c   1.000
_cell.angle_alpha   90.00
_cell.angle_beta   90.00
_cell.angle_gamma   90.00
#
_symmetry.space_group_name_H-M   'P 1'
#
loop_
_entity.id
_entity.type
_entity.pdbx_description
1 polymer ?
#
loop_
_entity_poly.entity_id
_entity_poly.type
_entity_poly.pdbx_seq_one_letter_code
_entity_poly.pdbx_strand_id
1 'polypeptide(L)'
;NKEEMEFEHANFRFWRMITDLESRSPEHALMLLNAPTGTGKSYTIAQALCQYAADHENFRAFFVTDQKKNFNEHTFKAAWNKHARSSCGTFNQRVAILRSLEDTVNKIIGDWDNQQMPAKYRSSESVRKVFKNLKMHLGLFQAYKHQAADSQTSWEALRKAEFEFRQAITVQLADSVELTVPLDDEGQKKACDYVAKQVNSETKWLNETYPTIDLYRRQIIILTTAKFTRSYTPFFQEHAKSFQFAPIIHNALIVMDEFDSTKQQVLDKAIDDALKIQADLIMLFEALHQGFKKMDEDVLPSQLRDCFTARKQFNVLKEEGKQLRSKFALRHLYKTEAVSLDSGFVIHTPQRQLISAGKPWHAYLDHHLKQVVLGQQARDDLHFQRMLPRVYTFLRRTTRFFRDRARDYQGLKNSEQSNFDDAMTIDDACHSIYNALGLSGEQIKVLLSLGHDYSSAQGIKSNYHAHSTHRFQQQGLSLFQMMNDYQHEFRTDIDASFFKVTPERYLLNLLNKANILGLSATATLPTVLDNYDLTYLREMLGPRMINGIEFLSAETQEELDFEGRYAKGNIQVNAEMANIGTSFASIFENRLKQNGLVIESTIIRQLDAALEKKANAVKNNEQEGGSGKDYFKQRYIALFDSFVVFLTDPMLTSFLGLQSLLPGKEQGGMDQEYLSVTLIGLKTFNSTIYRSCRYQIES
;
A
#
# COMPACT_ATOMS: atom_id res chain seq x y z
N ASN A 1 30.62 13.87 -25.14
CA ASN A 1 31.63 12.79 -25.34
C ASN A 1 32.96 12.86 -24.59
N LYS A 2 33.34 13.96 -23.93
CA LYS A 2 34.30 13.91 -22.80
C LYS A 2 33.70 14.55 -21.54
N GLU A 3 32.91 15.60 -21.72
CA GLU A 3 32.09 16.22 -20.66
C GLU A 3 30.93 15.33 -20.16
N GLU A 4 30.33 14.47 -21.01
CA GLU A 4 29.35 13.45 -20.57
C GLU A 4 29.98 12.29 -19.79
N MET A 5 31.27 12.03 -19.99
CA MET A 5 32.01 10.99 -19.26
C MET A 5 32.55 11.49 -17.91
N GLU A 6 32.79 12.80 -17.79
CA GLU A 6 33.16 13.42 -16.51
C GLU A 6 31.94 13.70 -15.63
N PHE A 7 30.74 13.89 -16.20
CA PHE A 7 29.48 13.89 -15.44
C PHE A 7 29.05 12.48 -14.95
N GLU A 8 29.50 11.40 -15.59
CA GLU A 8 29.22 10.01 -15.18
C GLU A 8 29.86 9.63 -13.82
N HIS A 9 30.76 10.46 -13.28
CA HIS A 9 31.38 10.27 -11.95
C HIS A 9 30.72 11.12 -10.86
N ALA A 10 29.69 11.89 -11.17
CA ALA A 10 28.96 12.68 -10.19
C ALA A 10 28.15 11.79 -9.22
N ASN A 11 28.69 11.69 -8.01
CA ASN A 11 28.00 12.12 -6.79
C ASN A 11 27.15 11.14 -5.98
N PHE A 12 26.88 9.90 -6.41
CA PHE A 12 26.28 8.89 -5.52
C PHE A 12 27.01 7.55 -5.59
N ARG A 13 27.80 7.23 -4.56
CA ARG A 13 28.43 5.90 -4.42
C ARG A 13 27.44 4.86 -3.90
N PHE A 14 26.34 4.65 -4.63
CA PHE A 14 25.33 3.64 -4.30
C PHE A 14 25.93 2.24 -4.13
N TRP A 15 27.00 1.92 -4.88
CA TRP A 15 27.73 0.66 -4.68
C TRP A 15 28.24 0.49 -3.23
N ARG A 16 28.76 1.55 -2.60
CA ARG A 16 29.20 1.50 -1.20
C ARG A 16 28.04 1.33 -0.23
N MET A 17 26.93 2.02 -0.49
CA MET A 17 25.70 1.89 0.32
C MET A 17 25.16 0.46 0.25
N ILE A 18 25.08 -0.12 -0.94
CA ILE A 18 24.65 -1.51 -1.16
C ILE A 18 25.60 -2.46 -0.41
N THR A 19 26.91 -2.29 -0.58
CA THR A 19 27.92 -3.13 0.09
C THR A 19 27.81 -3.07 1.61
N ASP A 20 27.63 -1.87 2.19
CA ASP A 20 27.46 -1.70 3.63
C ASP A 20 26.18 -2.37 4.13
N LEU A 21 25.05 -2.16 3.44
CA LEU A 21 23.78 -2.82 3.79
C LEU A 21 23.89 -4.34 3.73
N GLU A 22 24.43 -4.89 2.64
CA GLU A 22 24.60 -6.34 2.46
C GLU A 22 25.50 -6.95 3.55
N SER A 23 26.54 -6.23 3.98
CA SER A 23 27.46 -6.68 5.05
C SER A 23 26.81 -6.79 6.44
N ARG A 24 25.66 -6.14 6.66
CA ARG A 24 24.95 -6.12 7.94
C ARG A 24 23.95 -7.26 8.12
N SER A 25 23.70 -8.06 7.08
CA SER A 25 22.84 -9.23 7.17
C SER A 25 23.40 -10.23 8.20
N PRO A 26 22.59 -10.77 9.15
CA PRO A 26 21.12 -10.75 9.19
C PRO A 26 20.50 -9.61 10.01
N GLU A 27 21.27 -8.69 10.59
CA GLU A 27 20.75 -7.51 11.31
C GLU A 27 20.45 -6.37 10.33
N HIS A 28 19.36 -6.52 9.55
CA HIS A 28 19.07 -5.61 8.44
C HIS A 28 18.92 -4.14 8.86
N ALA A 29 19.31 -3.19 8.01
CA ALA A 29 19.28 -1.77 8.32
C ALA A 29 18.35 -0.97 7.39
N LEU A 30 17.91 0.18 7.88
CA LEU A 30 17.21 1.21 7.10
C LEU A 30 18.21 2.33 6.82
N MET A 31 18.60 2.51 5.55
CA MET A 31 19.39 3.66 5.12
C MET A 31 18.51 4.65 4.40
N LEU A 32 18.52 5.91 4.83
CA LEU A 32 17.76 6.99 4.17
C LEU A 32 18.71 7.98 3.51
N LEU A 33 18.37 8.40 2.30
CA LEU A 33 19.14 9.38 1.55
C LEU A 33 18.21 10.45 0.96
N ASN A 34 18.49 11.70 1.31
CA ASN A 34 17.89 12.87 0.66
C ASN A 34 18.51 13.06 -0.73
N ALA A 35 17.91 12.43 -1.74
CA ALA A 35 18.35 12.51 -3.12
C ALA A 35 17.40 13.44 -3.91
N PRO A 36 17.84 14.65 -4.31
CA PRO A 36 16.97 15.63 -4.97
C PRO A 36 16.41 15.09 -6.29
N THR A 37 15.20 15.51 -6.64
CA THR A 37 14.60 15.19 -7.94
C THR A 37 15.43 15.81 -9.09
N GLY A 38 15.49 15.13 -10.24
CA GLY A 38 16.24 15.60 -11.41
C GLY A 38 17.75 15.31 -11.41
N THR A 39 18.31 14.74 -10.33
CA THR A 39 19.75 14.42 -10.19
C THR A 39 20.19 13.12 -10.89
N GLY A 40 19.31 12.48 -11.66
CA GLY A 40 19.60 11.18 -12.27
C GLY A 40 19.64 10.00 -11.28
N LYS A 41 19.17 10.17 -10.04
CA LYS A 41 19.18 9.14 -8.98
C LYS A 41 18.73 7.75 -9.43
N SER A 42 17.61 7.67 -10.16
CA SER A 42 17.02 6.41 -10.65
C SER A 42 17.90 5.73 -11.70
N TYR A 43 18.65 6.51 -12.49
CA TYR A 43 19.63 5.98 -13.43
C TYR A 43 20.84 5.40 -12.69
N THR A 44 21.41 6.16 -11.75
CA THR A 44 22.62 5.75 -11.01
C THR A 44 22.37 4.54 -10.12
N ILE A 45 21.20 4.44 -9.47
CA ILE A 45 20.86 3.26 -8.68
C ILE A 45 20.64 2.02 -9.57
N ALA A 46 20.05 2.17 -10.76
CA ALA A 46 19.92 1.07 -11.71
C ALA A 46 21.28 0.53 -12.17
N GLN A 47 22.25 1.42 -12.43
CA GLN A 47 23.63 1.04 -12.74
C GLN A 47 24.26 0.27 -11.57
N ALA A 48 24.15 0.80 -10.35
CA ALA A 48 24.74 0.18 -9.17
C ALA A 48 24.13 -1.21 -8.85
N LEU A 49 22.80 -1.34 -8.93
CA LEU A 49 22.11 -2.62 -8.72
C LEU A 49 22.51 -3.65 -9.76
N CYS A 50 22.51 -3.29 -11.05
CA CYS A 50 22.91 -4.20 -12.12
C CYS A 50 24.38 -4.62 -12.02
N GLN A 51 25.27 -3.69 -11.67
CA GLN A 51 26.69 -4.00 -11.45
C GLN A 51 26.86 -4.95 -10.27
N TYR A 52 26.26 -4.64 -9.12
CA TYR A 52 26.38 -5.46 -7.91
C TYR A 52 25.80 -6.87 -8.11
N ALA A 53 24.66 -6.98 -8.81
CA ALA A 53 24.04 -8.25 -9.18
C ALA A 53 24.92 -9.06 -10.16
N ALA A 54 25.57 -8.42 -11.13
CA ALA A 54 26.48 -9.10 -12.03
C ALA A 54 27.71 -9.66 -11.32
N ASP A 55 28.20 -8.96 -10.29
CA ASP A 55 29.35 -9.37 -9.49
C ASP A 55 29.01 -10.43 -8.42
N HIS A 56 27.75 -10.49 -7.96
CA HIS A 56 27.31 -11.36 -6.87
C HIS A 56 26.08 -12.20 -7.27
N GLU A 57 26.29 -13.47 -7.64
CA GLU A 57 25.20 -14.34 -8.15
C GLU A 57 24.03 -14.53 -7.18
N ASN A 58 24.30 -14.56 -5.87
CA ASN A 58 23.27 -14.75 -4.84
C ASN A 58 22.58 -13.45 -4.39
N PHE A 59 22.99 -12.30 -4.92
CA PHE A 59 22.38 -11.02 -4.57
C PHE A 59 20.95 -10.93 -5.08
N ARG A 60 20.05 -10.45 -4.22
CA ARG A 60 18.67 -10.16 -4.59
C ARG A 60 18.28 -8.75 -4.17
N ALA A 61 17.72 -7.99 -5.11
CA ALA A 61 17.18 -6.67 -4.88
C ALA A 61 15.75 -6.52 -5.40
N PHE A 62 14.98 -5.69 -4.69
CA PHE A 62 13.69 -5.17 -5.13
C PHE A 62 13.84 -3.68 -5.41
N PHE A 63 13.50 -3.23 -6.62
CA PHE A 63 13.36 -1.82 -6.93
C PHE A 63 11.88 -1.45 -6.94
N VAL A 64 11.46 -0.70 -5.94
CA VAL A 64 10.07 -0.34 -5.66
C VAL A 64 9.88 1.15 -5.94
N THR A 65 8.92 1.49 -6.79
CA THR A 65 8.64 2.89 -7.17
C THR A 65 7.13 3.14 -7.28
N ASP A 66 6.66 4.34 -6.96
CA ASP A 66 5.25 4.70 -7.11
C ASP A 66 4.87 4.97 -8.57
N GLN A 67 5.82 5.44 -9.37
CA GLN A 67 5.52 5.98 -10.70
C GLN A 67 5.95 5.00 -11.79
N LYS A 68 5.01 4.55 -12.63
CA LYS A 68 5.30 3.62 -13.74
C LYS A 68 6.40 4.14 -14.70
N LYS A 69 6.52 5.46 -14.86
CA LYS A 69 7.59 6.06 -15.67
C LYS A 69 9.01 5.80 -15.11
N ASN A 70 9.13 5.54 -13.81
CA ASN A 70 10.40 5.24 -13.14
C ASN A 70 10.83 3.78 -13.32
N PHE A 71 10.01 2.91 -13.93
CA PHE A 71 10.41 1.53 -14.25
C PHE A 71 11.54 1.46 -15.27
N ASN A 72 11.70 2.50 -16.10
CA ASN A 72 12.61 2.64 -17.24
C ASN A 72 13.37 1.34 -17.58
N GLU A 73 12.65 0.38 -18.18
CA GLU A 73 13.19 -0.95 -18.52
C GLU A 73 14.43 -0.81 -19.41
N HIS A 74 14.45 0.19 -20.28
CA HIS A 74 15.59 0.49 -21.13
C HIS A 74 16.84 0.83 -20.32
N THR A 75 16.70 1.60 -19.22
CA THR A 75 17.82 1.96 -18.35
C THR A 75 18.39 0.74 -17.63
N PHE A 76 17.54 -0.09 -17.03
CA PHE A 76 17.98 -1.32 -16.37
C PHE A 76 18.59 -2.31 -17.36
N LYS A 77 18.02 -2.43 -18.57
CA LYS A 77 18.55 -3.28 -19.63
C LYS A 77 19.90 -2.80 -20.15
N ALA A 78 20.06 -1.49 -20.36
CA ALA A 78 21.33 -0.90 -20.73
C ALA A 78 22.39 -1.08 -19.64
N ALA A 79 22.01 -0.88 -18.37
CA ALA A 79 22.88 -1.13 -17.22
C ALA A 79 23.32 -2.60 -17.12
N TRP A 80 22.39 -3.55 -17.26
CA TRP A 80 22.72 -4.97 -17.25
C TRP A 80 23.68 -5.33 -18.38
N ASN A 81 23.39 -4.89 -19.61
CA ASN A 81 24.26 -5.18 -20.75
C ASN A 81 25.65 -4.52 -20.65
N LYS A 82 25.77 -3.41 -19.90
CA LYS A 82 27.06 -2.72 -19.65
C LYS A 82 27.95 -3.52 -18.69
N HIS A 83 27.37 -4.11 -17.64
CA HIS A 83 28.13 -4.74 -16.55
C HIS A 83 28.17 -6.27 -16.57
N ALA A 84 27.11 -6.91 -17.06
CA ALA A 84 26.98 -8.36 -17.04
C ALA A 84 27.86 -9.02 -18.11
N ARG A 85 28.63 -10.04 -17.70
CA ARG A 85 29.39 -10.90 -18.62
C ARG A 85 28.43 -11.89 -19.28
N SER A 86 28.86 -12.49 -20.40
CA SER A 86 28.05 -13.51 -21.11
C SER A 86 27.65 -14.70 -20.22
N SER A 87 28.42 -15.01 -19.17
CA SER A 87 28.12 -16.06 -18.19
C SER A 87 26.99 -15.72 -17.21
N CYS A 88 26.64 -14.44 -17.04
CA CYS A 88 25.64 -14.00 -16.07
C CYS A 88 24.19 -14.26 -16.53
N GLY A 89 23.99 -14.57 -17.82
CA GLY A 89 22.68 -14.72 -18.44
C GLY A 89 22.12 -13.41 -19.00
N THR A 90 21.02 -13.54 -19.74
CA THR A 90 20.35 -12.40 -20.38
C THR A 90 19.59 -11.55 -19.37
N PHE A 91 19.29 -10.29 -19.74
CA PHE A 91 18.55 -9.36 -18.89
C PHE A 91 17.26 -9.98 -18.31
N ASN A 92 16.38 -10.51 -19.15
CA ASN A 92 15.10 -11.07 -18.70
C ASN A 92 15.24 -12.40 -17.93
N GLN A 93 16.41 -13.04 -17.97
CA GLN A 93 16.69 -14.22 -17.12
C GLN A 93 17.01 -13.80 -15.67
N ARG A 94 17.65 -12.65 -15.45
CA ARG A 94 18.09 -12.20 -14.11
C ARG A 94 17.29 -11.03 -13.54
N VAL A 95 16.68 -10.21 -14.38
CA VAL A 95 15.87 -9.05 -14.00
C VAL A 95 14.41 -9.31 -14.34
N ALA A 96 13.52 -9.12 -13.36
CA ALA A 96 12.09 -9.33 -13.49
C ALA A 96 11.31 -8.02 -13.37
N ILE A 97 10.36 -7.79 -14.26
CA ILE A 97 9.42 -6.68 -14.17
C ILE A 97 8.04 -7.24 -13.82
N LEU A 98 7.59 -6.99 -12.58
CA LEU A 98 6.30 -7.49 -12.11
C LEU A 98 5.21 -6.46 -12.35
N ARG A 99 4.28 -6.85 -13.22
CA ARG A 99 3.16 -6.03 -13.68
C ARG A 99 1.89 -6.31 -12.87
N SER A 100 0.93 -5.38 -12.91
CA SER A 100 -0.41 -5.65 -12.41
C SER A 100 -1.10 -6.71 -13.29
N LEU A 101 -2.18 -7.33 -12.80
CA LEU A 101 -2.96 -8.29 -13.61
C LEU A 101 -3.41 -7.67 -14.93
N GLU A 102 -3.97 -6.45 -14.86
CA GLU A 102 -4.41 -5.69 -16.03
C GLU A 102 -3.26 -5.41 -17.00
N ASP A 103 -2.12 -4.94 -16.52
CA ASP A 103 -0.95 -4.66 -17.37
C ASP A 103 -0.35 -5.93 -17.99
N THR A 104 -0.33 -7.05 -17.26
CA THR A 104 0.10 -8.36 -17.79
C THR A 104 -0.81 -8.82 -18.91
N VAL A 105 -2.13 -8.74 -18.72
CA VAL A 105 -3.10 -9.17 -19.75
C VAL A 105 -3.06 -8.23 -20.96
N ASN A 106 -2.93 -6.92 -20.76
CA ASN A 106 -2.69 -5.97 -21.86
C ASN A 106 -1.43 -6.32 -22.65
N LYS A 107 -0.33 -6.67 -21.97
CA LYS A 107 0.90 -7.13 -22.64
C LYS A 107 0.66 -8.42 -23.44
N ILE A 108 -0.04 -9.41 -22.89
CA ILE A 108 -0.35 -10.66 -23.60
C ILE A 108 -1.14 -10.38 -24.88
N ILE A 109 -2.15 -9.51 -24.81
CA ILE A 109 -2.95 -9.12 -25.98
C ILE A 109 -2.11 -8.35 -26.99
N GLY A 110 -1.29 -7.40 -26.54
CA GLY A 110 -0.37 -6.67 -27.42
C GLY A 110 0.64 -7.58 -28.11
N ASP A 111 1.22 -8.54 -27.38
CA ASP A 111 2.17 -9.50 -27.93
C ASP A 111 1.48 -10.46 -28.94
N TRP A 112 0.21 -10.79 -28.71
CA TRP A 112 -0.59 -11.58 -29.64
C TRP A 112 -0.87 -10.82 -30.94
N ASP A 113 -1.40 -9.60 -30.82
CA ASP A 113 -1.82 -8.76 -31.95
C ASP A 113 -0.60 -8.32 -32.79
N ASN A 114 0.55 -8.07 -32.16
CA ASN A 114 1.82 -7.72 -32.82
C ASN A 114 2.66 -8.94 -33.25
N GLN A 115 2.13 -10.16 -33.14
CA GLN A 115 2.83 -11.41 -33.50
C GLN A 115 4.16 -11.67 -32.76
N GLN A 116 4.36 -11.04 -31.59
CA GLN A 116 5.53 -11.22 -30.75
C GLN A 116 5.46 -12.49 -29.89
N MET A 117 4.23 -12.97 -29.60
CA MET A 117 4.04 -14.26 -28.95
C MET A 117 4.52 -15.41 -29.87
N PRO A 118 5.24 -16.42 -29.32
CA PRO A 118 5.72 -17.58 -30.07
C PRO A 118 4.64 -18.26 -30.90
N ALA A 119 4.97 -18.61 -32.16
CA ALA A 119 4.03 -19.18 -33.12
C ALA A 119 3.35 -20.46 -32.60
N LYS A 120 4.07 -21.28 -31.83
CA LYS A 120 3.51 -22.52 -31.24
C LYS A 120 2.29 -22.26 -30.34
N TYR A 121 2.33 -21.21 -29.53
CA TYR A 121 1.19 -20.84 -28.68
C TYR A 121 0.06 -20.24 -29.52
N ARG A 122 0.40 -19.39 -30.50
CA ARG A 122 -0.60 -18.78 -31.38
C ARG A 122 -1.29 -19.78 -32.32
N SER A 123 -0.66 -20.90 -32.65
CA SER A 123 -1.22 -21.93 -33.53
C SER A 123 -2.07 -22.96 -32.78
N SER A 124 -1.88 -23.10 -31.46
CA SER A 124 -2.62 -24.04 -30.63
C SER A 124 -4.09 -23.61 -30.48
N GLU A 125 -5.02 -24.54 -30.78
CA GLU A 125 -6.46 -24.28 -30.70
C GLU A 125 -6.94 -24.07 -29.25
N SER A 126 -6.35 -24.80 -28.30
CA SER A 126 -6.65 -24.63 -26.87
C SER A 126 -6.26 -23.24 -26.38
N VAL A 127 -5.05 -22.76 -26.73
CA VAL A 127 -4.56 -21.42 -26.39
C VAL A 127 -5.41 -20.33 -27.03
N ARG A 128 -5.80 -20.47 -28.31
CA ARG A 128 -6.69 -19.53 -29.01
C ARG A 128 -8.03 -19.35 -28.31
N LYS A 129 -8.61 -20.45 -27.80
CA LYS A 129 -9.90 -20.42 -27.10
C LYS A 129 -9.79 -19.64 -25.79
N VAL A 130 -8.81 -19.96 -24.94
CA VAL A 130 -8.62 -19.25 -23.66
C VAL A 130 -8.17 -17.80 -23.86
N PHE A 131 -7.42 -17.50 -24.93
CA PHE A 131 -7.04 -16.12 -25.28
C PHE A 131 -8.26 -15.25 -25.60
N LYS A 132 -9.23 -15.76 -26.37
CA LYS A 132 -10.49 -15.04 -26.63
C LYS A 132 -11.25 -14.76 -25.32
N ASN A 133 -11.30 -15.74 -24.42
CA ASN A 133 -11.92 -15.59 -23.11
C ASN A 133 -11.21 -14.51 -22.27
N LEU A 134 -9.88 -14.53 -22.26
CA LEU A 134 -9.04 -13.54 -21.57
C LEU A 134 -9.28 -12.11 -22.08
N LYS A 135 -9.33 -11.92 -23.41
CA LYS A 135 -9.61 -10.62 -24.04
C LYS A 135 -11.00 -10.11 -23.70
N MET A 136 -12.01 -10.99 -23.69
CA MET A 136 -13.37 -10.65 -23.29
C MET A 136 -13.43 -10.18 -21.82
N HIS A 137 -12.85 -10.94 -20.90
CA HIS A 137 -12.87 -10.59 -19.48
C HIS A 137 -12.08 -9.32 -19.15
N LEU A 138 -11.00 -9.02 -19.90
CA LEU A 138 -10.32 -7.73 -19.78
C LEU A 138 -11.25 -6.58 -20.18
N GLY A 139 -11.95 -6.71 -21.31
CA GLY A 139 -12.91 -5.70 -21.77
C GLY A 139 -14.04 -5.45 -20.76
N LEU A 140 -14.58 -6.51 -20.16
CA LEU A 140 -15.57 -6.40 -19.09
C LEU A 140 -15.01 -5.70 -17.84
N PHE A 141 -13.81 -6.09 -17.39
CA PHE A 141 -13.17 -5.45 -16.25
C PHE A 141 -12.91 -3.95 -16.47
N GLN A 142 -12.46 -3.58 -17.67
CA GLN A 142 -12.25 -2.18 -18.04
C GLN A 142 -13.55 -1.38 -18.10
N ALA A 143 -14.65 -1.99 -18.56
CA ALA A 143 -15.97 -1.36 -18.58
C ALA A 143 -16.56 -1.15 -17.18
N TYR A 144 -16.37 -2.11 -16.27
CA TYR A 144 -16.94 -2.07 -14.91
C TYR A 144 -15.99 -1.52 -13.84
N LYS A 145 -14.80 -1.04 -14.21
CA LYS A 145 -13.76 -0.55 -13.28
C LYS A 145 -14.26 0.54 -12.32
N HIS A 146 -15.30 1.27 -12.71
CA HIS A 146 -15.87 2.38 -11.93
C HIS A 146 -17.13 2.00 -11.13
N GLN A 147 -17.61 0.76 -11.25
CA GLN A 147 -18.77 0.26 -10.53
C GLN A 147 -18.29 -0.70 -9.45
N ALA A 148 -18.27 -0.27 -8.18
CA ALA A 148 -17.56 -0.99 -7.11
C ALA A 148 -17.97 -2.47 -6.96
N ALA A 149 -19.26 -2.78 -7.02
CA ALA A 149 -19.78 -4.15 -6.91
C ALA A 149 -19.40 -5.03 -8.12
N ASP A 150 -19.55 -4.50 -9.34
CA ASP A 150 -19.25 -5.23 -10.59
C ASP A 150 -17.75 -5.31 -10.88
N SER A 151 -16.96 -4.37 -10.35
CA SER A 151 -15.50 -4.35 -10.48
C SER A 151 -14.85 -5.54 -9.77
N GLN A 152 -15.32 -5.93 -8.58
CA GLN A 152 -14.74 -7.08 -7.87
C GLN A 152 -15.04 -8.39 -8.61
N THR A 153 -16.30 -8.60 -9.00
CA THR A 153 -16.72 -9.79 -9.75
C THR A 153 -15.99 -9.90 -11.08
N SER A 154 -15.87 -8.81 -11.83
CA SER A 154 -15.14 -8.78 -13.10
C SER A 154 -13.63 -8.97 -12.91
N TRP A 155 -13.06 -8.48 -11.81
CA TRP A 155 -11.65 -8.71 -11.46
C TRP A 155 -11.37 -10.19 -11.16
N GLU A 156 -12.25 -10.85 -10.39
CA GLU A 156 -12.14 -12.29 -10.11
C GLU A 156 -12.28 -13.14 -11.38
N ALA A 157 -13.21 -12.77 -12.27
CA ALA A 157 -13.37 -13.41 -13.56
C ALA A 157 -12.13 -13.23 -14.46
N LEU A 158 -11.55 -12.02 -14.51
CA LEU A 158 -10.30 -11.76 -15.23
C LEU A 158 -9.13 -12.58 -14.67
N ARG A 159 -9.02 -12.67 -13.34
CA ARG A 159 -7.99 -13.47 -12.67
C ARG A 159 -8.12 -14.95 -13.03
N LYS A 160 -9.33 -15.49 -13.04
CA LYS A 160 -9.58 -16.88 -13.43
C LYS A 160 -9.23 -17.14 -14.89
N ALA A 161 -9.66 -16.25 -15.79
CA ALA A 161 -9.34 -16.34 -17.22
C ALA A 161 -7.82 -16.27 -17.49
N GLU A 162 -7.08 -15.45 -16.74
CA GLU A 162 -5.62 -15.39 -16.81
C GLU A 162 -4.96 -16.70 -16.36
N PHE A 163 -5.48 -17.31 -15.30
CA PHE A 163 -4.96 -18.61 -14.84
C PHE A 163 -5.23 -19.72 -15.86
N GLU A 164 -6.44 -19.77 -16.44
CA GLU A 164 -6.77 -20.69 -17.55
C GLU A 164 -5.82 -20.50 -18.74
N PHE A 165 -5.45 -19.25 -19.05
CA PHE A 165 -4.45 -18.94 -20.07
C PHE A 165 -3.07 -19.51 -19.71
N ARG A 166 -2.58 -19.32 -18.47
CA ARG A 166 -1.32 -19.93 -18.00
C ARG A 166 -1.34 -21.45 -18.05
N GLN A 167 -2.47 -22.09 -17.73
CA GLN A 167 -2.61 -23.53 -17.83
C GLN A 167 -2.47 -24.01 -19.28
N ALA A 168 -3.10 -23.33 -20.24
CA ALA A 168 -2.94 -23.66 -21.66
C ALA A 168 -1.49 -23.48 -22.15
N ILE A 169 -0.81 -22.42 -21.69
CA ILE A 169 0.63 -22.23 -21.97
C ILE A 169 1.47 -23.34 -21.32
N THR A 170 1.13 -23.77 -20.10
CA THR A 170 1.82 -24.85 -19.38
C THR A 170 1.77 -26.17 -20.15
N VAL A 171 0.64 -26.50 -20.77
CA VAL A 171 0.52 -27.69 -21.64
C VAL A 171 1.52 -27.61 -22.79
N GLN A 172 1.54 -26.47 -23.50
CA GLN A 172 2.43 -26.27 -24.64
C GLN A 172 3.92 -26.17 -24.26
N LEU A 173 4.20 -25.76 -23.03
CA LEU A 173 5.55 -25.75 -22.46
C LEU A 173 5.99 -27.18 -22.11
N ALA A 174 5.11 -27.99 -21.49
CA ALA A 174 5.36 -29.38 -21.14
C ALA A 174 5.70 -30.23 -22.38
N ASP A 175 5.00 -30.01 -23.50
CA ASP A 175 5.29 -30.65 -24.78
C ASP A 175 6.73 -30.38 -25.27
N SER A 176 7.30 -29.20 -24.97
CA SER A 176 8.66 -28.82 -25.39
C SER A 176 9.77 -29.39 -24.52
N VAL A 177 9.42 -29.95 -23.37
CA VAL A 177 10.33 -30.63 -22.45
C VAL A 177 9.97 -32.12 -22.27
N GLU A 178 9.10 -32.64 -23.13
CA GLU A 178 8.65 -34.05 -23.14
C GLU A 178 8.04 -34.51 -21.79
N LEU A 179 7.26 -33.63 -21.16
CA LEU A 179 6.59 -33.90 -19.89
C LEU A 179 5.09 -34.14 -20.06
N THR A 180 4.54 -35.04 -19.22
CA THR A 180 3.09 -35.27 -19.12
C THR A 180 2.43 -34.27 -18.16
N VAL A 181 1.25 -33.76 -18.53
CA VAL A 181 0.43 -32.85 -17.71
C VAL A 181 -0.62 -33.68 -16.92
N PRO A 182 -0.97 -33.32 -15.66
CA PRO A 182 -0.49 -32.19 -14.87
C PRO A 182 0.97 -32.35 -14.44
N LEU A 183 1.70 -31.22 -14.43
CA LEU A 183 3.09 -31.19 -13.99
C LEU A 183 3.16 -31.32 -12.48
N ASP A 184 3.81 -32.38 -12.00
CA ASP A 184 4.28 -32.48 -10.62
C ASP A 184 5.44 -31.51 -10.36
N ASP A 185 5.92 -31.43 -9.12
CA ASP A 185 6.97 -30.49 -8.73
C ASP A 185 8.29 -30.73 -9.49
N GLU A 186 8.64 -31.98 -9.79
CA GLU A 186 9.82 -32.30 -10.59
C GLU A 186 9.65 -31.82 -12.03
N GLY A 187 8.47 -32.01 -12.61
CA GLY A 187 8.11 -31.51 -13.93
C GLY A 187 8.12 -29.98 -14.00
N GLN A 188 7.57 -29.30 -12.99
CA GLN A 188 7.65 -27.84 -12.88
C GLN A 188 9.10 -27.36 -12.80
N LYS A 189 9.95 -28.02 -11.99
CA LYS A 189 11.37 -27.70 -11.89
C LYS A 189 12.10 -27.88 -13.21
N LYS A 190 11.83 -28.96 -13.96
CA LYS A 190 12.38 -29.20 -15.30
C LYS A 190 11.95 -28.11 -16.29
N ALA A 191 10.67 -27.71 -16.26
CA ALA A 191 10.17 -26.61 -17.08
C ALA A 191 10.84 -25.27 -16.74
N CYS A 192 11.01 -24.95 -15.46
CA CYS A 192 11.76 -23.78 -14.99
C CYS A 192 13.21 -23.81 -15.45
N ASP A 193 13.87 -24.96 -15.35
CA ASP A 193 15.24 -25.16 -15.83
C ASP A 193 15.40 -24.94 -17.33
N TYR A 194 14.45 -25.44 -18.14
CA TYR A 194 14.39 -25.18 -19.57
C TYR A 194 14.28 -23.69 -19.86
N VAL A 195 13.34 -22.99 -19.21
CA VAL A 195 13.11 -21.55 -19.42
C VAL A 195 14.29 -20.69 -18.95
N ALA A 196 15.02 -21.14 -17.93
CA ALA A 196 16.20 -20.45 -17.43
C ALA A 196 17.45 -20.65 -18.29
N LYS A 197 17.63 -21.83 -18.90
CA LYS A 197 18.89 -22.21 -19.57
C LYS A 197 18.84 -22.08 -21.09
N GLN A 198 17.69 -22.34 -21.71
CA GLN A 198 17.56 -22.26 -23.16
C GLN A 198 17.35 -20.82 -23.61
N VAL A 199 17.87 -20.49 -24.79
CA VAL A 199 17.72 -19.17 -25.41
C VAL A 199 17.04 -19.37 -26.77
N ASN A 200 15.72 -19.28 -26.77
CA ASN A 200 14.88 -19.37 -27.95
C ASN A 200 13.70 -18.39 -27.85
N SER A 201 12.87 -18.29 -28.89
CA SER A 201 11.75 -17.35 -28.91
C SER A 201 10.72 -17.60 -27.80
N GLU A 202 10.50 -18.87 -27.44
CA GLU A 202 9.60 -19.28 -26.35
C GLU A 202 10.10 -18.79 -24.99
N THR A 203 11.30 -19.22 -24.61
CA THR A 203 11.92 -18.91 -23.32
C THR A 203 12.13 -17.41 -23.15
N LYS A 204 12.48 -16.69 -24.22
CA LYS A 204 12.58 -15.23 -24.19
C LYS A 204 11.23 -14.59 -23.87
N TRP A 205 10.15 -14.99 -24.55
CA TRP A 205 8.81 -14.47 -24.31
C TRP A 205 8.30 -14.82 -22.90
N LEU A 206 8.51 -16.05 -22.42
CA LEU A 206 8.12 -16.46 -21.07
C LEU A 206 8.85 -15.65 -19.98
N ASN A 207 10.16 -15.45 -20.13
CA ASN A 207 10.93 -14.64 -19.18
C ASN A 207 10.49 -13.16 -19.15
N GLU A 208 10.10 -12.60 -20.30
CA GLU A 208 9.63 -11.22 -20.45
C GLU A 208 8.20 -10.99 -19.94
N THR A 209 7.29 -11.93 -20.23
CA THR A 209 5.85 -11.82 -19.94
C THR A 209 5.49 -12.40 -18.58
N TYR A 210 6.10 -13.53 -18.23
CA TYR A 210 5.87 -14.28 -17.00
C TYR A 210 7.17 -14.50 -16.21
N PRO A 211 7.82 -13.43 -15.73
CA PRO A 211 9.01 -13.57 -14.89
C PRO A 211 8.74 -14.40 -13.62
N THR A 212 7.47 -14.53 -13.20
CA THR A 212 7.01 -15.35 -12.08
C THR A 212 7.05 -16.87 -12.32
N ILE A 213 7.46 -17.33 -13.50
CA ILE A 213 7.73 -18.75 -13.77
C ILE A 213 8.80 -19.32 -12.86
N ASP A 214 9.87 -18.54 -12.67
CA ASP A 214 10.90 -18.80 -11.68
C ASP A 214 11.39 -17.47 -11.10
N LEU A 215 10.60 -16.93 -10.17
CA LEU A 215 10.94 -15.65 -9.54
C LEU A 215 12.17 -15.75 -8.62
N TYR A 216 12.45 -16.94 -8.07
CA TYR A 216 13.56 -17.14 -7.14
C TYR A 216 14.93 -17.11 -7.85
N ARG A 217 15.00 -17.41 -9.15
CA ARG A 217 16.23 -17.22 -9.95
C ARG A 217 16.53 -15.76 -10.32
N ARG A 218 15.58 -14.84 -10.10
CA ARG A 218 15.75 -13.42 -10.41
C ARG A 218 16.59 -12.75 -9.32
N GLN A 219 17.55 -11.96 -9.76
CA GLN A 219 18.40 -11.14 -8.90
C GLN A 219 17.82 -9.76 -8.67
N ILE A 220 17.21 -9.13 -9.70
CA ILE A 220 16.59 -7.81 -9.54
C ILE A 220 15.11 -7.91 -9.89
N ILE A 221 14.24 -7.43 -9.00
CA ILE A 221 12.79 -7.46 -9.18
C ILE A 221 12.27 -6.02 -9.14
N ILE A 222 11.75 -5.54 -10.25
CA ILE A 222 11.25 -4.18 -10.45
C ILE A 222 9.73 -4.21 -10.41
N LEU A 223 9.12 -3.38 -9.56
CA LEU A 223 7.67 -3.33 -9.38
C LEU A 223 7.18 -2.04 -8.75
N THR A 224 5.87 -1.81 -8.79
CA THR A 224 5.27 -0.66 -8.10
C THR A 224 5.18 -0.90 -6.61
N THR A 225 5.16 0.17 -5.80
CA THR A 225 4.83 0.10 -4.37
C THR A 225 3.49 -0.59 -4.15
N ALA A 226 2.46 -0.27 -4.94
CA ALA A 226 1.15 -0.93 -4.85
C ALA A 226 1.23 -2.45 -5.11
N LYS A 227 2.10 -2.90 -6.02
CA LYS A 227 2.29 -4.34 -6.29
C LYS A 227 3.09 -5.01 -5.18
N PHE A 228 4.15 -4.35 -4.69
CA PHE A 228 5.02 -4.85 -3.62
C PHE A 228 4.26 -5.01 -2.29
N THR A 229 3.42 -4.04 -1.94
CA THR A 229 2.61 -4.08 -0.72
C THR A 229 1.53 -5.17 -0.77
N ARG A 230 1.03 -5.53 -1.97
CA ARG A 230 -0.02 -6.54 -2.15
C ARG A 230 0.52 -7.96 -2.26
N SER A 231 0.91 -8.40 -3.46
CA SER A 231 1.22 -9.81 -3.75
C SER A 231 1.75 -10.03 -5.17
N TYR A 232 2.33 -11.20 -5.40
CA TYR A 232 2.63 -11.77 -6.72
C TYR A 232 1.98 -13.15 -6.88
N THR A 233 1.76 -13.59 -8.12
CA THR A 233 1.18 -14.91 -8.39
C THR A 233 2.23 -15.78 -9.07
N PRO A 234 2.68 -16.88 -8.44
CA PRO A 234 3.56 -17.86 -9.09
C PRO A 234 2.91 -18.46 -10.34
N PHE A 235 3.71 -18.72 -11.38
CA PHE A 235 3.18 -19.12 -12.69
C PHE A 235 2.38 -20.43 -12.70
N PHE A 236 2.72 -21.40 -11.85
CA PHE A 236 1.99 -22.67 -11.78
C PHE A 236 0.84 -22.66 -10.76
N GLN A 237 0.66 -21.56 -10.02
CA GLN A 237 -0.31 -21.48 -8.92
C GLN A 237 -1.46 -20.52 -9.26
N GLU A 238 -2.66 -20.85 -8.78
CA GLU A 238 -3.83 -19.96 -8.91
C GLU A 238 -3.80 -18.80 -7.90
N HIS A 239 -3.20 -19.06 -6.74
CA HIS A 239 -3.25 -18.16 -5.60
C HIS A 239 -2.03 -17.26 -5.49
N ALA A 240 -2.29 -15.98 -5.16
CA ALA A 240 -1.25 -14.98 -5.00
C ALA A 240 -0.60 -15.08 -3.61
N LYS A 241 0.71 -14.86 -3.55
CA LYS A 241 1.53 -14.82 -2.34
C LYS A 241 1.89 -13.38 -2.00
N SER A 242 1.70 -12.97 -0.74
CA SER A 242 2.12 -11.64 -0.29
C SER A 242 3.64 -11.57 -0.16
N PHE A 243 4.27 -10.52 -0.71
CA PHE A 243 5.72 -10.31 -0.57
C PHE A 243 6.16 -10.23 0.89
N GLN A 244 5.35 -9.59 1.73
CA GLN A 244 5.64 -9.40 3.14
C GLN A 244 5.86 -10.73 3.88
N PHE A 245 5.24 -11.81 3.42
CA PHE A 245 5.35 -13.13 4.05
C PHE A 245 6.16 -14.13 3.21
N ALA A 246 6.49 -13.81 1.97
CA ALA A 246 7.18 -14.72 1.07
C ALA A 246 8.67 -14.86 1.46
N PRO A 247 9.25 -16.07 1.41
CA PRO A 247 10.69 -16.28 1.64
C PRO A 247 11.58 -15.51 0.67
N ILE A 248 11.06 -15.12 -0.50
CA ILE A 248 11.82 -14.42 -1.54
C ILE A 248 12.45 -13.10 -1.10
N ILE A 249 11.87 -12.43 -0.09
CA ILE A 249 12.42 -11.16 0.44
C ILE A 249 13.51 -11.37 1.50
N HIS A 250 13.75 -12.60 1.98
CA HIS A 250 14.75 -12.85 3.01
C HIS A 250 16.16 -12.53 2.51
N ASN A 251 16.89 -11.72 3.27
CA ASN A 251 18.22 -11.18 2.97
C ASN A 251 18.30 -10.45 1.62
N ALA A 252 17.19 -9.88 1.15
CA ALA A 252 17.20 -9.03 -0.03
C ALA A 252 17.50 -7.56 0.35
N LEU A 253 17.91 -6.78 -0.64
CA LEU A 253 17.91 -5.31 -0.58
C LEU A 253 16.61 -4.77 -1.18
N ILE A 254 15.85 -3.98 -0.45
CA ILE A 254 14.67 -3.27 -0.95
C ILE A 254 15.03 -1.80 -1.15
N VAL A 255 15.09 -1.36 -2.40
CA VAL A 255 15.22 0.05 -2.75
C VAL A 255 13.83 0.63 -2.92
N MET A 256 13.49 1.62 -2.09
CA MET A 256 12.24 2.38 -2.18
C MET A 256 12.52 3.76 -2.77
N ASP A 257 12.18 3.93 -4.04
CA ASP A 257 12.19 5.21 -4.74
C ASP A 257 10.96 6.03 -4.37
N GLU A 258 11.15 7.32 -4.10
CA GLU A 258 10.19 8.19 -3.42
C GLU A 258 9.72 7.59 -2.09
N PHE A 259 10.67 7.26 -1.22
CA PHE A 259 10.47 6.58 0.07
C PHE A 259 9.30 7.14 0.89
N ASP A 260 9.19 8.46 1.03
CA ASP A 260 8.14 9.12 1.78
C ASP A 260 6.74 8.89 1.18
N SER A 261 6.58 8.98 -0.14
CA SER A 261 5.30 8.75 -0.80
C SER A 261 4.81 7.30 -0.68
N THR A 262 5.72 6.34 -0.48
CA THR A 262 5.34 4.94 -0.27
C THR A 262 4.47 4.73 0.97
N LYS A 263 4.56 5.62 1.97
CA LYS A 263 3.74 5.56 3.18
C LYS A 263 2.25 5.61 2.87
N GLN A 264 1.83 6.52 1.99
CA GLN A 264 0.41 6.71 1.67
C GLN A 264 -0.16 5.44 1.03
N GLN A 265 0.59 4.82 0.10
CA GLN A 265 0.19 3.56 -0.53
C GLN A 265 0.02 2.41 0.48
N VAL A 266 0.92 2.32 1.47
CA VAL A 266 0.82 1.33 2.54
C VAL A 266 -0.38 1.62 3.44
N LEU A 267 -0.62 2.89 3.77
CA LEU A 267 -1.74 3.34 4.59
C LEU A 267 -3.09 3.02 3.92
N ASP A 268 -3.26 3.43 2.66
CA ASP A 268 -4.49 3.20 1.89
C ASP A 268 -4.80 1.72 1.79
N LYS A 269 -3.78 0.90 1.48
CA LYS A 269 -3.95 -0.56 1.47
C LYS A 269 -4.38 -1.10 2.83
N ALA A 270 -3.75 -0.65 3.91
CA ALA A 270 -4.04 -1.16 5.26
C ALA A 270 -5.45 -0.74 5.72
N ILE A 271 -5.94 0.42 5.29
CA ILE A 271 -7.33 0.85 5.50
C ILE A 271 -8.28 -0.02 4.66
N ASP A 272 -8.02 -0.19 3.37
CA ASP A 272 -8.82 -1.04 2.47
C ASP A 272 -8.95 -2.47 3.00
N ASP A 273 -7.84 -3.07 3.43
CA ASP A 273 -7.82 -4.43 3.97
C ASP A 273 -8.61 -4.51 5.29
N ALA A 274 -8.52 -3.48 6.14
CA ALA A 274 -9.26 -3.42 7.41
C ALA A 274 -10.78 -3.25 7.21
N LEU A 275 -11.20 -2.54 6.17
CA LEU A 275 -12.61 -2.30 5.85
C LEU A 275 -13.25 -3.46 5.05
N LYS A 276 -12.48 -4.19 4.23
CA LYS A 276 -12.99 -5.36 3.47
C LYS A 276 -13.35 -6.55 4.34
N ILE A 277 -12.66 -6.72 5.47
CA ILE A 277 -12.82 -7.87 6.36
C ILE A 277 -13.61 -7.39 7.58
N GLN A 278 -14.92 -7.25 7.42
CA GLN A 278 -15.86 -6.94 8.50
C GLN A 278 -16.50 -8.23 9.02
N ALA A 279 -16.69 -8.28 10.33
CA ALA A 279 -17.57 -9.26 10.94
C ALA A 279 -18.19 -8.68 12.20
N ASP A 280 -19.42 -9.11 12.45
CA ASP A 280 -20.07 -8.93 13.74
C ASP A 280 -19.19 -9.55 14.85
N LEU A 281 -18.67 -8.67 15.70
CA LEU A 281 -17.78 -8.99 16.81
C LEU A 281 -18.40 -10.01 17.77
N ILE A 282 -19.70 -9.89 18.06
CA ILE A 282 -20.43 -10.74 19.00
C ILE A 282 -20.65 -12.11 18.38
N MET A 283 -21.09 -12.16 17.13
CA MET A 283 -21.29 -13.42 16.40
C MET A 283 -19.97 -14.18 16.24
N LEU A 284 -18.88 -13.48 15.94
CA LEU A 284 -17.55 -14.08 15.85
C LEU A 284 -17.08 -14.66 17.19
N PHE A 285 -17.33 -13.93 18.28
CA PHE A 285 -17.05 -14.40 19.63
C PHE A 285 -17.86 -15.65 19.99
N GLU A 286 -19.17 -15.65 19.73
CA GLU A 286 -20.03 -16.79 20.05
C GLU A 286 -19.65 -18.02 19.20
N ALA A 287 -19.33 -17.85 17.92
CA ALA A 287 -18.87 -18.94 17.06
C ALA A 287 -17.60 -19.61 17.60
N LEU A 288 -16.63 -18.82 18.05
CA LEU A 288 -15.42 -19.35 18.71
C LEU A 288 -15.72 -20.04 20.03
N HIS A 289 -16.60 -19.46 20.85
CA HIS A 289 -17.01 -20.06 22.12
C HIS A 289 -17.71 -21.42 21.90
N GLN A 290 -18.53 -21.55 20.86
CA GLN A 290 -19.13 -22.84 20.46
C GLN A 290 -18.05 -23.83 19.96
N GLY A 291 -17.07 -23.36 19.20
CA GLY A 291 -15.90 -24.17 18.81
C GLY A 291 -15.15 -24.73 20.02
N PHE A 292 -14.97 -23.93 21.08
CA PHE A 292 -14.39 -24.40 22.34
C PHE A 292 -15.22 -25.49 23.03
N LYS A 293 -16.56 -25.42 22.94
CA LYS A 293 -17.44 -26.45 23.50
C LYS A 293 -17.30 -27.79 22.76
N LYS A 294 -17.19 -27.77 21.43
CA LYS A 294 -16.98 -28.99 20.62
C LYS A 294 -15.69 -29.73 20.98
N MET A 295 -14.66 -29.00 21.42
CA MET A 295 -13.42 -29.60 21.92
C MET A 295 -13.61 -30.40 23.21
N ASP A 296 -14.66 -30.14 24.00
CA ASP A 296 -14.98 -30.88 25.23
C ASP A 296 -15.83 -32.13 24.99
N GLU A 297 -16.61 -32.14 23.91
CA GLU A 297 -17.60 -33.19 23.61
C GLU A 297 -16.96 -34.42 22.93
N ASP A 298 -15.63 -34.46 22.81
CA ASP A 298 -14.84 -35.51 22.14
C ASP A 298 -15.25 -35.81 20.69
N VAL A 299 -15.73 -34.79 19.98
CA VAL A 299 -16.25 -34.90 18.59
C VAL A 299 -15.17 -34.62 17.53
N LEU A 300 -14.00 -34.12 17.94
CA LEU A 300 -12.91 -33.73 17.02
C LEU A 300 -11.88 -34.87 16.84
N PRO A 301 -11.23 -34.95 15.66
CA PRO A 301 -10.14 -35.90 15.43
C PRO A 301 -9.06 -35.84 16.52
N SER A 302 -8.58 -37.01 16.99
CA SER A 302 -7.56 -37.13 18.04
C SER A 302 -6.30 -36.32 17.74
N GLN A 303 -5.85 -36.31 16.48
CA GLN A 303 -4.70 -35.53 16.01
C GLN A 303 -4.86 -34.02 16.28
N LEU A 304 -6.06 -33.47 16.08
CA LEU A 304 -6.35 -32.07 16.39
C LEU A 304 -6.46 -31.87 17.89
N ARG A 305 -7.23 -32.72 18.58
CA ARG A 305 -7.46 -32.64 20.03
C ARG A 305 -6.16 -32.60 20.82
N ASP A 306 -5.22 -33.50 20.50
CA ASP A 306 -3.95 -33.62 21.20
C ASP A 306 -3.04 -32.40 20.97
N CYS A 307 -3.17 -31.73 19.82
CA CYS A 307 -2.48 -30.46 19.57
C CYS A 307 -2.99 -29.33 20.50
N PHE A 308 -4.28 -29.30 20.85
CA PHE A 308 -4.88 -28.19 21.62
C PHE A 308 -4.89 -28.41 23.15
N THR A 309 -5.31 -29.58 23.61
CA THR A 309 -5.71 -29.82 25.01
C THR A 309 -4.55 -30.02 25.98
N ALA A 310 -3.36 -30.33 25.48
CA ALA A 310 -2.18 -30.58 26.31
C ALA A 310 -1.66 -29.32 27.04
N ARG A 311 -2.04 -28.11 26.61
CA ARG A 311 -1.48 -26.85 27.15
C ARG A 311 -2.43 -26.13 28.09
N LYS A 312 -1.93 -25.75 29.27
CA LYS A 312 -2.65 -24.92 30.27
C LYS A 312 -3.26 -23.63 29.68
N GLN A 313 -2.62 -23.04 28.67
CA GLN A 313 -3.07 -21.82 28.01
C GLN A 313 -4.45 -21.96 27.34
N PHE A 314 -4.80 -23.16 26.84
CA PHE A 314 -6.11 -23.41 26.27
C PHE A 314 -7.23 -23.26 27.32
N ASN A 315 -7.05 -23.87 28.49
CA ASN A 315 -8.01 -23.78 29.59
C ASN A 315 -8.15 -22.33 30.11
N VAL A 316 -7.07 -21.56 30.14
CA VAL A 316 -7.13 -20.13 30.50
C VAL A 316 -8.00 -19.35 29.52
N LEU A 317 -7.81 -19.53 28.21
CA LEU A 317 -8.62 -18.86 27.19
C LEU A 317 -10.08 -19.30 27.28
N LYS A 318 -10.34 -20.58 27.49
CA LYS A 318 -11.69 -21.12 27.64
C LYS A 318 -12.44 -20.49 28.82
N GLU A 319 -11.82 -20.42 30.00
CA GLU A 319 -12.43 -19.80 31.18
C GLU A 319 -12.60 -18.28 31.01
N GLU A 320 -11.63 -17.59 30.39
CA GLU A 320 -11.75 -16.18 30.04
C GLU A 320 -12.96 -15.94 29.11
N GLY A 321 -13.16 -16.80 28.11
CA GLY A 321 -14.32 -16.77 27.23
C GLY A 321 -15.64 -16.92 27.99
N LYS A 322 -15.74 -17.88 28.91
CA LYS A 322 -16.94 -18.04 29.77
C LYS A 322 -17.22 -16.79 30.61
N GLN A 323 -16.17 -16.22 31.21
CA GLN A 323 -16.28 -15.00 32.03
C GLN A 323 -16.76 -13.81 31.20
N LEU A 324 -16.19 -13.58 30.01
CA LEU A 324 -16.61 -12.49 29.12
C LEU A 324 -18.06 -12.68 28.66
N ARG A 325 -18.42 -13.91 28.27
CA ARG A 325 -19.77 -14.26 27.81
C ARG A 325 -20.83 -13.97 28.88
N SER A 326 -20.55 -14.30 30.14
CA SER A 326 -21.43 -14.01 31.26
C SER A 326 -21.44 -12.51 31.59
N LYS A 327 -20.27 -11.89 31.77
CA LYS A 327 -20.13 -10.50 32.21
C LYS A 327 -20.80 -9.50 31.28
N PHE A 328 -20.69 -9.72 29.97
CA PHE A 328 -21.21 -8.83 28.94
C PHE A 328 -22.48 -9.38 28.29
N ALA A 329 -23.10 -10.42 28.86
CA ALA A 329 -24.33 -11.01 28.34
C ALA A 329 -24.27 -11.39 26.83
N LEU A 330 -23.09 -11.77 26.31
CA LEU A 330 -22.80 -11.95 24.87
C LEU A 330 -23.62 -13.07 24.19
N ARG A 331 -24.31 -13.89 24.98
CA ARG A 331 -25.25 -14.90 24.46
C ARG A 331 -26.57 -14.31 23.93
N HIS A 332 -26.92 -13.09 24.35
CA HIS A 332 -28.16 -12.43 23.97
C HIS A 332 -27.91 -11.54 22.76
N LEU A 333 -28.96 -11.32 21.97
CA LEU A 333 -28.89 -10.39 20.84
C LEU A 333 -28.75 -8.96 21.36
N TYR A 334 -27.90 -8.19 20.71
CA TYR A 334 -27.73 -6.76 20.98
C TYR A 334 -28.62 -5.98 20.01
N LYS A 335 -29.27 -4.90 20.47
CA LYS A 335 -30.11 -4.07 19.62
C LYS A 335 -30.06 -2.61 20.05
N THR A 336 -29.88 -1.74 19.07
CA THR A 336 -29.88 -0.29 19.27
C THR A 336 -31.29 0.27 19.47
N GLU A 337 -31.45 1.26 20.35
CA GLU A 337 -32.71 1.96 20.67
C GLU A 337 -33.27 2.84 19.53
N ALA A 338 -32.63 2.81 18.35
CA ALA A 338 -32.94 3.53 17.09
C ALA A 338 -32.37 4.96 16.95
N VAL A 339 -31.38 5.10 16.05
CA VAL A 339 -31.09 6.29 15.24
C VAL A 339 -30.53 5.78 13.90
N SER A 340 -31.26 5.95 12.79
CA SER A 340 -30.88 5.66 11.39
C SER A 340 -30.36 4.24 11.06
N LEU A 341 -30.27 3.92 9.75
CA LEU A 341 -29.62 2.69 9.25
C LEU A 341 -28.13 2.64 9.63
N ASP A 342 -27.48 3.81 9.69
CA ASP A 342 -26.08 3.96 10.09
C ASP A 342 -26.04 4.61 11.49
N SER A 343 -25.99 3.78 12.53
CA SER A 343 -26.33 4.22 13.89
C SER A 343 -25.16 4.83 14.67
N GLY A 344 -23.96 4.87 14.09
CA GLY A 344 -22.77 5.52 14.65
C GLY A 344 -21.56 4.59 14.71
N PHE A 345 -20.42 5.14 15.15
CA PHE A 345 -19.16 4.38 15.27
C PHE A 345 -18.36 4.74 16.52
N VAL A 346 -17.52 3.79 16.94
CA VAL A 346 -16.49 3.97 17.98
C VAL A 346 -15.13 3.63 17.38
N ILE A 347 -14.22 4.61 17.34
CA ILE A 347 -12.81 4.39 17.02
C ILE A 347 -12.05 4.26 18.33
N HIS A 348 -11.48 3.09 18.56
CA HIS A 348 -10.58 2.82 19.65
C HIS A 348 -9.13 2.98 19.21
N THR A 349 -8.45 3.99 19.75
CA THR A 349 -6.99 4.13 19.68
C THR A 349 -6.37 3.77 21.03
N PRO A 350 -5.07 3.43 21.09
CA PRO A 350 -4.38 3.13 22.34
C PRO A 350 -4.39 4.28 23.36
N GLN A 351 -4.58 5.52 22.90
CA GLN A 351 -4.57 6.72 23.74
C GLN A 351 -5.97 7.24 24.06
N ARG A 352 -6.92 7.15 23.12
CA ARG A 352 -8.27 7.75 23.24
C ARG A 352 -9.34 6.94 22.49
N GLN A 353 -10.59 7.10 22.90
CA GLN A 353 -11.76 6.65 22.14
C GLN A 353 -12.38 7.87 21.43
N LEU A 354 -12.72 7.73 20.15
CA LEU A 354 -13.46 8.73 19.37
C LEU A 354 -14.84 8.16 19.04
N ILE A 355 -15.88 8.99 19.13
CA ILE A 355 -17.28 8.56 19.01
C ILE A 355 -18.01 9.50 18.08
N SER A 356 -18.71 8.94 17.09
CA SER A 356 -19.31 9.69 15.98
C SER A 356 -20.27 10.82 16.38
N ALA A 357 -21.03 10.64 17.47
CA ALA A 357 -22.01 11.62 17.95
C ALA A 357 -21.57 12.35 19.25
N GLY A 358 -20.33 12.17 19.68
CA GLY A 358 -19.78 12.73 20.94
C GLY A 358 -20.39 12.16 22.24
N LYS A 359 -21.50 11.42 22.18
CA LYS A 359 -22.13 10.74 23.31
C LYS A 359 -21.68 9.27 23.40
N PRO A 360 -21.32 8.78 24.59
CA PRO A 360 -20.95 7.38 24.78
C PRO A 360 -22.12 6.43 24.53
N TRP A 361 -21.79 5.25 24.01
CA TRP A 361 -22.69 4.12 23.90
C TRP A 361 -22.68 3.32 25.19
N HIS A 362 -23.88 3.00 25.67
CA HIS A 362 -24.13 2.27 26.89
C HIS A 362 -24.98 1.03 26.60
N ALA A 363 -24.79 -0.02 27.40
CA ALA A 363 -25.54 -1.25 27.24
C ALA A 363 -26.06 -1.80 28.55
N TYR A 364 -27.30 -2.30 28.52
CA TYR A 364 -27.92 -3.01 29.64
C TYR A 364 -28.72 -4.20 29.15
N LEU A 365 -28.87 -5.22 30.01
CA LEU A 365 -29.72 -6.37 29.72
C LEU A 365 -31.17 -6.04 30.09
N ASP A 366 -32.06 -6.07 29.11
CA ASP A 366 -33.49 -6.01 29.35
C ASP A 366 -34.03 -7.43 29.56
N HIS A 367 -34.51 -7.70 30.77
CA HIS A 367 -35.02 -9.02 31.14
C HIS A 367 -36.40 -9.35 30.54
N HIS A 368 -37.19 -8.34 30.17
CA HIS A 368 -38.49 -8.53 29.52
C HIS A 368 -38.30 -8.87 28.04
N LEU A 369 -37.46 -8.09 27.34
CA LEU A 369 -37.14 -8.33 25.93
C LEU A 369 -36.16 -9.51 25.74
N LYS A 370 -35.46 -9.93 26.80
CA LYS A 370 -34.36 -10.92 26.77
C LYS A 370 -33.25 -10.53 25.79
N GLN A 371 -33.00 -9.22 25.70
CA GLN A 371 -32.12 -8.60 24.72
C GLN A 371 -31.21 -7.60 25.40
N VAL A 372 -30.01 -7.41 24.86
CA VAL A 372 -29.13 -6.31 25.28
C VAL A 372 -29.52 -5.06 24.50
N VAL A 373 -29.92 -4.03 25.22
CA VAL A 373 -30.30 -2.75 24.64
C VAL A 373 -29.06 -1.85 24.57
N LEU A 374 -28.79 -1.31 23.38
CA LEU A 374 -27.71 -0.37 23.08
C LEU A 374 -28.27 1.04 22.88
N GLY A 375 -27.86 1.98 23.72
CA GLY A 375 -28.36 3.35 23.66
C GLY A 375 -27.33 4.37 24.11
N GLN A 376 -27.73 5.64 24.07
CA GLN A 376 -26.95 6.76 24.62
C GLN A 376 -27.49 7.20 25.99
N GLN A 377 -28.40 6.42 26.58
CA GLN A 377 -28.94 6.65 27.92
C GLN A 377 -27.91 6.32 29.00
N ALA A 378 -27.99 6.97 30.16
CA ALA A 378 -27.00 6.82 31.23
C ALA A 378 -26.87 5.41 31.83
N ARG A 379 -27.77 4.47 31.53
CA ARG A 379 -27.75 3.11 32.07
C ARG A 379 -26.76 2.23 31.29
N ASP A 380 -25.69 1.79 31.95
CA ASP A 380 -24.59 1.02 31.34
C ASP A 380 -24.15 -0.17 32.21
N ASP A 381 -25.07 -1.06 32.53
CA ASP A 381 -24.85 -2.24 33.40
C ASP A 381 -23.78 -3.18 32.83
N LEU A 382 -23.61 -3.19 31.50
CA LEU A 382 -22.67 -4.06 30.79
C LEU A 382 -21.37 -3.33 30.38
N HIS A 383 -21.23 -2.03 30.66
CA HIS A 383 -20.03 -1.25 30.36
C HIS A 383 -19.56 -1.41 28.89
N PHE A 384 -20.42 -1.07 27.94
CA PHE A 384 -20.23 -1.38 26.52
C PHE A 384 -18.87 -0.97 25.96
N GLN A 385 -18.40 0.24 26.28
CA GLN A 385 -17.10 0.73 25.81
C GLN A 385 -15.90 -0.08 26.33
N ARG A 386 -16.03 -0.73 27.49
CA ARG A 386 -15.02 -1.62 28.05
C ARG A 386 -15.14 -3.04 27.49
N MET A 387 -16.34 -3.43 27.04
CA MET A 387 -16.61 -4.72 26.41
C MET A 387 -15.84 -4.84 25.08
N LEU A 388 -15.97 -3.84 24.19
CA LEU A 388 -15.36 -3.85 22.85
C LEU A 388 -13.86 -4.24 22.85
N PRO A 389 -12.95 -3.50 23.53
CA PRO A 389 -11.53 -3.84 23.53
C PRO A 389 -11.23 -5.16 24.25
N ARG A 390 -12.05 -5.59 25.22
CA ARG A 390 -11.84 -6.86 25.95
C ARG A 390 -12.21 -8.06 25.10
N VAL A 391 -13.37 -8.02 24.44
CA VAL A 391 -13.79 -9.07 23.50
C VAL A 391 -12.80 -9.16 22.35
N TYR A 392 -12.41 -8.03 21.76
CA TYR A 392 -11.36 -7.98 20.75
C TYR A 392 -10.02 -8.59 21.23
N THR A 393 -9.55 -8.21 22.42
CA THR A 393 -8.29 -8.74 22.98
C THR A 393 -8.35 -10.24 23.17
N PHE A 394 -9.49 -10.76 23.62
CA PHE A 394 -9.74 -12.19 23.73
C PHE A 394 -9.68 -12.88 22.37
N LEU A 395 -10.42 -12.38 21.37
CA LEU A 395 -10.42 -12.93 20.01
C LEU A 395 -8.99 -13.03 19.48
N ARG A 396 -8.24 -11.94 19.58
CA ARG A 396 -6.83 -11.87 19.14
C ARG A 396 -5.95 -12.91 19.85
N ARG A 397 -6.05 -13.04 21.18
CA ARG A 397 -5.24 -14.00 21.95
C ARG A 397 -5.59 -15.44 21.57
N THR A 398 -6.86 -15.73 21.38
CA THR A 398 -7.36 -17.04 20.92
C THR A 398 -6.85 -17.35 19.52
N THR A 399 -6.95 -16.41 18.59
CA THR A 399 -6.44 -16.55 17.23
C THR A 399 -4.93 -16.81 17.21
N ARG A 400 -4.15 -16.08 18.01
CA ARG A 400 -2.70 -16.29 18.10
C ARG A 400 -2.38 -17.70 18.62
N PHE A 401 -3.09 -18.12 19.66
CA PHE A 401 -2.95 -19.48 20.20
C PHE A 401 -3.24 -20.53 19.12
N PHE A 402 -4.32 -20.37 18.35
CA PHE A 402 -4.66 -21.28 17.25
C PHE A 402 -3.65 -21.24 16.10
N ARG A 403 -3.07 -20.09 15.78
CA ARG A 403 -2.01 -19.99 14.78
C ARG A 403 -0.74 -20.71 15.23
N ASP A 404 -0.37 -20.62 16.50
CA ASP A 404 0.76 -21.39 17.03
C ASP A 404 0.50 -22.89 16.97
N ARG A 405 -0.75 -23.31 17.22
CA ARG A 405 -1.17 -24.72 17.03
C ARG A 405 -1.19 -25.13 15.57
N ALA A 406 -1.58 -24.24 14.67
CA ALA A 406 -1.50 -24.46 13.23
C ALA A 406 -0.05 -24.66 12.79
N ARG A 407 0.92 -23.93 13.38
CA ARG A 407 2.34 -24.14 13.10
C ARG A 407 2.84 -25.50 13.58
N ASP A 408 2.42 -25.92 14.77
CA ASP A 408 2.76 -27.25 15.31
C ASP A 408 2.17 -28.35 14.39
N TYR A 409 0.91 -28.21 13.98
CA TYR A 409 0.23 -29.14 13.07
C TYR A 409 0.84 -29.15 11.67
N GLN A 410 1.22 -27.97 11.15
CA GLN A 410 1.96 -27.80 9.90
C GLN A 410 3.31 -28.52 9.96
N GLY A 411 4.08 -28.32 11.02
CA GLY A 411 5.37 -28.99 11.20
C GLY A 411 5.22 -30.51 11.20
N LEU A 412 4.22 -31.04 11.91
CA LEU A 412 3.93 -32.47 11.94
C LEU A 412 3.59 -33.00 10.54
N LYS A 413 2.64 -32.38 9.83
CA LYS A 413 2.21 -32.81 8.50
C LYS A 413 3.31 -32.70 7.45
N ASN A 414 4.05 -31.60 7.46
CA ASN A 414 5.10 -31.37 6.49
C ASN A 414 6.35 -32.22 6.79
N SER A 415 6.53 -32.71 8.03
CA SER A 415 7.58 -33.68 8.36
C SER A 415 7.32 -35.09 7.80
N GLU A 416 6.05 -35.41 7.54
CA GLU A 416 5.62 -36.65 6.89
C GLU A 416 5.68 -36.56 5.35
N GLN A 417 5.84 -35.36 4.80
CA GLN A 417 5.93 -35.10 3.36
C GLN A 417 7.40 -35.00 2.91
N SER A 418 7.72 -35.65 1.81
CA SER A 418 9.05 -35.61 1.20
C SER A 418 9.35 -34.33 0.41
N ASN A 419 8.34 -33.50 0.11
CA ASN A 419 8.48 -32.33 -0.77
C ASN A 419 8.06 -31.00 -0.11
N PHE A 420 8.87 -29.96 -0.29
CA PHE A 420 8.66 -28.64 0.31
C PHE A 420 7.65 -27.76 -0.44
N ASP A 421 7.34 -28.06 -1.71
CA ASP A 421 6.45 -27.25 -2.54
C ASP A 421 4.95 -27.60 -2.35
N ASP A 422 4.65 -28.87 -2.02
CA ASP A 422 3.34 -29.38 -1.55
C ASP A 422 3.13 -29.26 -0.03
N ALA A 423 4.10 -28.65 0.66
CA ALA A 423 4.06 -28.48 2.09
C ALA A 423 2.86 -27.61 2.46
N MET A 424 2.00 -28.12 3.35
CA MET A 424 0.85 -27.38 3.86
C MET A 424 1.33 -26.02 4.36
N THR A 425 0.68 -24.94 3.95
CA THR A 425 1.03 -23.61 4.46
C THR A 425 0.47 -23.40 5.86
N ILE A 426 0.98 -22.37 6.56
CA ILE A 426 0.44 -22.00 7.87
C ILE A 426 -1.04 -21.58 7.77
N ASP A 427 -1.43 -20.99 6.64
CA ASP A 427 -2.80 -20.52 6.42
C ASP A 427 -3.73 -21.72 6.16
N ASP A 428 -3.31 -22.71 5.37
CA ASP A 428 -4.04 -23.98 5.16
C ASP A 428 -4.25 -24.74 6.47
N ALA A 429 -3.21 -24.78 7.31
CA ALA A 429 -3.27 -25.37 8.64
C ALA A 429 -4.29 -24.63 9.54
N CYS A 430 -4.28 -23.29 9.52
CA CYS A 430 -5.27 -22.50 10.26
C CYS A 430 -6.69 -22.76 9.74
N HIS A 431 -6.89 -22.77 8.42
CA HIS A 431 -8.19 -23.07 7.80
C HIS A 431 -8.70 -24.44 8.23
N SER A 432 -7.84 -25.45 8.22
CA SER A 432 -8.18 -26.82 8.65
C SER A 432 -8.66 -26.86 10.11
N ILE A 433 -7.95 -26.16 10.99
CA ILE A 433 -8.31 -26.05 12.41
C ILE A 433 -9.66 -25.34 12.60
N TYR A 434 -9.83 -24.15 12.03
CA TYR A 434 -11.06 -23.39 12.24
C TYR A 434 -12.29 -24.05 11.60
N ASN A 435 -12.12 -24.69 10.44
CA ASN A 435 -13.19 -25.48 9.82
C ASN A 435 -13.63 -26.63 10.72
N ALA A 436 -12.69 -27.34 11.36
CA ALA A 436 -13.01 -28.41 12.31
C ALA A 436 -13.83 -27.90 13.52
N LEU A 437 -13.58 -26.67 13.96
CA LEU A 437 -14.35 -26.01 15.02
C LEU A 437 -15.75 -25.55 14.56
N GLY A 438 -16.00 -25.53 13.25
CA GLY A 438 -17.28 -25.17 12.63
C GLY A 438 -17.48 -23.69 12.38
N LEU A 439 -16.41 -22.94 12.18
CA LEU A 439 -16.48 -21.53 11.76
C LEU A 439 -16.74 -21.43 10.26
N SER A 440 -17.48 -20.40 9.83
CA SER A 440 -17.73 -20.14 8.41
C SER A 440 -16.50 -19.58 7.71
N GLY A 441 -16.43 -19.70 6.38
CA GLY A 441 -15.29 -19.17 5.60
C GLY A 441 -15.02 -17.68 5.84
N GLU A 442 -16.06 -16.87 6.04
CA GLU A 442 -15.93 -15.43 6.35
C GLU A 442 -15.36 -15.19 7.75
N GLN A 443 -15.86 -15.91 8.75
CA GLN A 443 -15.34 -15.85 10.13
C GLN A 443 -13.87 -16.25 10.17
N ILE A 444 -13.47 -17.26 9.40
CA ILE A 444 -12.07 -17.70 9.31
C ILE A 444 -11.19 -16.60 8.72
N LYS A 445 -11.62 -15.96 7.62
CA LYS A 445 -10.88 -14.84 7.02
C LYS A 445 -10.66 -13.70 8.02
N VAL A 446 -11.66 -13.37 8.83
CA VAL A 446 -11.55 -12.34 9.89
C VAL A 446 -10.59 -12.76 10.98
N LEU A 447 -10.64 -14.01 11.42
CA LEU A 447 -9.70 -14.49 12.45
C LEU A 447 -8.28 -14.57 11.91
N LEU A 448 -8.07 -14.99 10.67
CA LEU A 448 -6.75 -14.95 10.05
C LEU A 448 -6.19 -13.53 10.00
N SER A 449 -7.01 -12.54 9.59
CA SER A 449 -6.62 -11.12 9.59
C SER A 449 -6.23 -10.62 10.99
N LEU A 450 -6.93 -11.07 12.02
CA LEU A 450 -6.61 -10.78 13.43
C LEU A 450 -5.31 -11.44 13.91
N GLY A 451 -4.98 -12.60 13.34
CA GLY A 451 -3.89 -13.51 13.71
C GLY A 451 -2.55 -13.22 13.04
N HIS A 452 -2.55 -12.40 11.98
CA HIS A 452 -1.36 -11.73 11.45
C HIS A 452 -0.88 -10.63 12.42
N ASP A 453 -0.78 -10.97 13.71
CA ASP A 453 0.02 -10.20 14.63
C ASP A 453 1.46 -10.30 14.19
N TYR A 454 2.02 -9.15 13.80
CA TYR A 454 3.45 -8.96 13.69
C TYR A 454 4.05 -9.19 15.07
N SER A 455 4.46 -10.43 15.31
CA SER A 455 5.41 -10.77 16.35
C SER A 455 6.70 -10.04 16.02
N SER A 456 7.20 -9.25 16.96
CA SER A 456 8.58 -8.78 16.94
C SER A 456 9.48 -10.01 16.80
N ALA A 457 10.09 -10.19 15.64
CA ALA A 457 11.24 -11.07 15.52
C ALA A 457 12.37 -10.51 16.42
N GLN A 458 13.25 -11.40 16.87
CA GLN A 458 14.42 -11.06 17.66
C GLN A 458 15.19 -9.90 17.01
N GLY A 459 15.52 -8.86 17.79
CA GLY A 459 16.41 -7.77 17.37
C GLY A 459 15.77 -6.40 17.15
N ILE A 460 14.45 -6.29 17.01
CA ILE A 460 13.77 -4.99 17.13
C ILE A 460 13.45 -4.75 18.61
N LYS A 461 14.02 -3.69 19.19
CA LYS A 461 13.78 -3.35 20.60
C LYS A 461 12.32 -2.99 20.80
N SER A 462 11.51 -3.93 21.28
CA SER A 462 10.24 -3.59 21.92
C SER A 462 10.53 -3.06 23.31
N ASN A 463 11.08 -1.85 23.39
CA ASN A 463 11.08 -1.14 24.66
C ASN A 463 9.65 -0.65 24.89
N TYR A 464 8.81 -1.55 25.43
CA TYR A 464 7.49 -1.18 25.89
C TYR A 464 7.64 -0.12 26.99
N HIS A 465 7.38 1.12 26.63
CA HIS A 465 7.23 2.20 27.60
C HIS A 465 5.73 2.40 27.85
N ALA A 466 5.31 2.20 29.10
CA ALA A 466 3.91 2.38 29.54
C ALA A 466 3.37 3.82 29.31
N HIS A 467 4.21 4.75 28.88
CA HIS A 467 3.87 6.14 28.54
C HIS A 467 4.40 6.58 27.16
N SER A 468 4.76 5.66 26.24
CA SER A 468 5.20 6.04 24.90
C SER A 468 4.12 6.83 24.16
N THR A 469 4.51 7.93 23.54
CA THR A 469 3.69 8.71 22.60
C THR A 469 3.37 7.94 21.32
N HIS A 470 4.18 6.94 20.97
CA HIS A 470 4.11 6.18 19.70
C HIS A 470 3.26 4.90 19.77
N ARG A 471 2.30 4.82 20.69
CA ARG A 471 1.43 3.63 20.83
C ARG A 471 0.58 3.38 19.59
N PHE A 472 0.19 4.43 18.87
CA PHE A 472 -0.56 4.30 17.63
C PHE A 472 0.26 3.54 16.58
N GLN A 473 1.51 3.95 16.37
CA GLN A 473 2.45 3.31 15.45
C GLN A 473 2.68 1.84 15.81
N GLN A 474 2.67 1.51 17.10
CA GLN A 474 2.86 0.14 17.59
C GLN A 474 1.61 -0.75 17.45
N GLN A 475 0.42 -0.22 17.77
CA GLN A 475 -0.79 -1.02 18.00
C GLN A 475 -1.89 -0.79 16.96
N GLY A 476 -1.84 0.32 16.23
CA GLY A 476 -2.85 0.75 15.27
C GLY A 476 -4.14 1.24 15.94
N LEU A 477 -5.29 1.03 15.30
CA LEU A 477 -6.61 1.36 15.83
C LEU A 477 -7.65 0.28 15.52
N SER A 478 -8.80 0.36 16.18
CA SER A 478 -9.96 -0.50 15.89
C SER A 478 -11.19 0.38 15.67
N LEU A 479 -11.97 0.08 14.65
CA LEU A 479 -13.24 0.72 14.34
C LEU A 479 -14.36 -0.27 14.65
N PHE A 480 -15.36 0.17 15.40
CA PHE A 480 -16.58 -0.58 15.67
C PHE A 480 -17.77 0.23 15.14
N GLN A 481 -18.49 -0.33 14.18
CA GLN A 481 -19.66 0.29 13.56
C GLN A 481 -20.92 -0.48 13.96
N MET A 482 -22.00 0.24 14.24
CA MET A 482 -23.26 -0.37 14.63
C MET A 482 -24.23 -0.32 13.45
N MET A 483 -24.53 -1.48 12.89
CA MET A 483 -25.31 -1.65 11.66
C MET A 483 -26.67 -2.29 11.95
N ASN A 484 -27.73 -1.66 11.45
CA ASN A 484 -29.08 -2.23 11.49
C ASN A 484 -29.53 -2.55 10.06
N ASP A 485 -30.12 -3.73 9.88
CA ASP A 485 -30.75 -4.16 8.64
C ASP A 485 -32.15 -4.72 8.94
N TYR A 486 -33.07 -4.55 7.99
CA TYR A 486 -34.41 -5.12 8.05
C TYR A 486 -34.39 -6.66 8.05
N GLN A 487 -33.40 -7.29 7.40
CA GLN A 487 -33.23 -8.75 7.36
C GLN A 487 -32.82 -9.34 8.71
N HIS A 488 -32.32 -8.52 9.64
CA HIS A 488 -31.95 -8.94 10.99
C HIS A 488 -32.53 -8.00 12.05
N GLU A 489 -33.84 -7.70 11.95
CA GLU A 489 -34.58 -6.76 12.80
C GLU A 489 -34.32 -6.93 14.31
N PHE A 490 -34.18 -8.16 14.79
CA PHE A 490 -33.95 -8.47 16.21
C PHE A 490 -32.52 -8.30 16.69
N ARG A 491 -31.60 -7.79 15.86
CA ARG A 491 -30.23 -7.49 16.29
C ARG A 491 -29.63 -6.29 15.57
N THR A 492 -28.58 -5.74 16.17
CA THR A 492 -27.65 -4.79 15.58
C THR A 492 -26.31 -5.51 15.44
N ASP A 493 -25.77 -5.54 14.24
CA ASP A 493 -24.47 -6.12 13.97
C ASP A 493 -23.40 -5.11 14.40
N ILE A 494 -22.42 -5.57 15.18
CA ILE A 494 -21.29 -4.75 15.64
C ILE A 494 -20.10 -5.07 14.76
N ASP A 495 -20.03 -4.43 13.61
CA ASP A 495 -18.97 -4.66 12.64
C ASP A 495 -17.65 -4.09 13.15
N ALA A 496 -16.67 -4.97 13.30
CA ALA A 496 -15.36 -4.62 13.78
C ALA A 496 -14.32 -4.66 12.66
N SER A 497 -13.70 -3.51 12.39
CA SER A 497 -12.58 -3.34 11.47
C SER A 497 -11.29 -3.05 12.24
N PHE A 498 -10.20 -3.71 11.87
CA PHE A 498 -8.95 -3.65 12.63
C PHE A 498 -7.79 -3.13 11.78
N PHE A 499 -7.39 -1.88 12.00
CA PHE A 499 -6.20 -1.30 11.39
C PHE A 499 -4.99 -1.61 12.28
N LYS A 500 -4.33 -2.75 12.09
CA LYS A 500 -3.13 -3.14 12.87
C LYS A 500 -1.80 -2.91 12.16
N VAL A 501 -1.84 -2.86 10.83
CA VAL A 501 -0.68 -2.69 9.97
C VAL A 501 -0.46 -1.20 9.74
N THR A 502 0.10 -0.50 10.72
CA THR A 502 0.56 0.88 10.48
C THR A 502 1.69 0.87 9.44
N PRO A 503 1.89 1.95 8.67
CA PRO A 503 3.01 2.04 7.75
C PRO A 503 4.37 1.78 8.41
N GLU A 504 4.59 2.32 9.61
CA GLU A 504 5.84 2.11 10.36
C GLU A 504 6.02 0.64 10.73
N ARG A 505 4.95 -0.04 11.15
CA ARG A 505 5.00 -1.47 11.48
C ARG A 505 5.24 -2.30 10.23
N TYR A 506 4.59 -1.99 9.11
CA TYR A 506 4.87 -2.61 7.82
C TYR A 506 6.36 -2.50 7.46
N LEU A 507 6.96 -1.30 7.57
CA LEU A 507 8.37 -1.07 7.30
C LEU A 507 9.28 -1.87 8.26
N LEU A 508 9.00 -1.87 9.56
CA LEU A 508 9.74 -2.66 10.56
C LEU A 508 9.66 -4.17 10.29
N ASN A 509 8.55 -4.66 9.72
CA ASN A 509 8.43 -6.06 9.33
C ASN A 509 9.30 -6.43 8.14
N LEU A 510 9.45 -5.52 7.18
CA LEU A 510 10.38 -5.71 6.07
C LEU A 510 11.81 -5.70 6.60
N LEU A 511 12.14 -4.82 7.54
CA LEU A 511 13.45 -4.74 8.21
C LEU A 511 13.78 -5.92 9.14
N ASN A 512 12.82 -6.82 9.40
CA ASN A 512 13.11 -8.11 10.03
C ASN A 512 13.63 -9.16 9.05
N LYS A 513 13.62 -8.84 7.74
CA LYS A 513 13.83 -9.80 6.66
C LYS A 513 14.81 -9.30 5.60
N ALA A 514 14.88 -7.99 5.38
CA ALA A 514 15.56 -7.36 4.26
C ALA A 514 16.14 -6.00 4.67
N ASN A 515 17.25 -5.63 4.03
CA ASN A 515 17.77 -4.27 4.11
C ASN A 515 16.88 -3.32 3.30
N ILE A 516 16.78 -2.06 3.74
CA ILE A 516 16.00 -1.05 3.01
C ILE A 516 16.86 0.18 2.73
N LEU A 517 16.90 0.59 1.47
CA LEU A 517 17.45 1.86 1.02
C LEU A 517 16.30 2.76 0.57
N GLY A 518 15.96 3.76 1.38
CA GLY A 518 14.94 4.76 1.07
C GLY A 518 15.53 5.97 0.38
N LEU A 519 15.05 6.27 -0.83
CA LEU A 519 15.50 7.38 -1.66
C LEU A 519 14.34 8.35 -1.89
N SER A 520 14.48 9.60 -1.47
CA SER A 520 13.52 10.67 -1.77
C SER A 520 14.21 12.02 -1.58
N ALA A 521 13.70 13.09 -2.19
CA ALA A 521 14.19 14.44 -1.89
C ALA A 521 13.95 14.82 -0.42
N THR A 522 12.87 14.27 0.16
CA THR A 522 12.36 14.58 1.50
C THR A 522 12.39 13.36 2.42
N ALA A 523 13.25 12.37 2.12
CA ALA A 523 13.33 11.09 2.86
C ALA A 523 13.48 11.27 4.37
N THR A 524 14.26 12.26 4.82
CA THR A 524 14.50 12.52 6.25
C THR A 524 13.65 13.67 6.83
N LEU A 525 12.67 14.19 6.09
CA LEU A 525 11.81 15.27 6.59
C LEU A 525 10.94 14.75 7.75
N PRO A 526 10.98 15.37 8.95
CA PRO A 526 10.33 14.85 10.15
C PRO A 526 8.84 15.21 10.21
N THR A 527 8.05 14.70 9.26
CA THR A 527 6.58 14.82 9.23
C THR A 527 5.91 13.45 9.36
N VAL A 528 4.86 13.35 10.17
CA VAL A 528 4.07 12.11 10.36
C VAL A 528 2.81 12.07 9.50
N LEU A 529 2.57 13.08 8.66
CA LEU A 529 1.46 13.09 7.71
C LEU A 529 1.93 12.51 6.37
N ASP A 530 2.94 13.15 5.77
CA ASP A 530 3.42 12.80 4.43
C ASP A 530 4.62 11.84 4.42
N ASN A 531 5.27 11.62 5.57
CA ASN A 531 6.38 10.69 5.72
C ASN A 531 6.18 9.77 6.94
N TYR A 532 6.98 8.72 7.06
CA TYR A 532 6.96 7.81 8.21
C TYR A 532 7.33 8.55 9.49
N ASP A 533 6.85 8.05 10.64
CA ASP A 533 7.31 8.54 11.94
C ASP A 533 8.79 8.16 12.17
N LEU A 534 9.69 9.00 11.65
CA LEU A 534 11.14 8.79 11.71
C LEU A 534 11.68 8.77 13.14
N THR A 535 11.04 9.49 14.06
CA THR A 535 11.37 9.47 15.50
C THR A 535 11.10 8.08 16.05
N TYR A 536 9.90 7.53 15.82
CA TYR A 536 9.57 6.16 16.22
C TYR A 536 10.49 5.13 15.56
N LEU A 537 10.77 5.25 14.27
CA LEU A 537 11.69 4.32 13.59
C LEU A 537 13.10 4.37 14.19
N ARG A 538 13.59 5.57 14.55
CA ARG A 538 14.89 5.74 15.21
C ARG A 538 14.93 5.10 16.61
N GLU A 539 13.84 5.21 17.39
CA GLU A 539 13.73 4.51 18.69
C GLU A 539 13.82 2.99 18.54
N MET A 540 13.16 2.44 17.50
CA MET A 540 13.06 1.00 17.28
C MET A 540 14.33 0.39 16.67
N LEU A 541 15.00 1.13 15.77
CA LEU A 541 16.16 0.67 15.01
C LEU A 541 17.50 1.09 15.65
N GLY A 542 17.54 2.21 16.36
CA GLY A 542 18.77 2.77 16.93
C GLY A 542 19.87 2.91 15.86
N PRO A 543 21.07 2.33 16.06
CA PRO A 543 22.15 2.38 15.08
C PRO A 543 21.86 1.73 13.72
N ARG A 544 20.78 0.92 13.61
CA ARG A 544 20.34 0.32 12.34
C ARG A 544 19.61 1.32 11.43
N MET A 545 19.34 2.54 11.89
CA MET A 545 18.87 3.64 11.05
C MET A 545 20.07 4.48 10.61
N ILE A 546 20.46 4.33 9.35
CA ILE A 546 21.70 4.87 8.78
C ILE A 546 21.40 6.11 7.95
N ASN A 547 22.26 7.12 8.05
CA ASN A 547 22.21 8.29 7.17
C ASN A 547 23.06 8.02 5.91
N GLY A 548 22.40 7.91 4.76
CA GLY A 548 23.06 7.68 3.48
C GLY A 548 24.02 8.81 3.07
N ILE A 549 23.84 10.03 3.60
CA ILE A 549 24.72 11.16 3.29
C ILE A 549 26.19 10.84 3.63
N GLU A 550 26.44 10.02 4.65
CA GLU A 550 27.78 9.60 5.10
C GLU A 550 28.57 8.83 4.02
N PHE A 551 27.90 8.27 3.02
CA PHE A 551 28.52 7.49 1.94
C PHE A 551 28.81 8.32 0.68
N LEU A 552 28.41 9.58 0.67
CA LEU A 552 28.64 10.52 -0.43
C LEU A 552 30.04 11.14 -0.36
N SER A 553 30.53 11.70 -1.46
CA SER A 553 31.77 12.51 -1.44
C SER A 553 31.51 13.85 -0.73
N ALA A 554 32.56 14.46 -0.19
CA ALA A 554 32.48 15.79 0.43
C ALA A 554 31.90 16.84 -0.54
N GLU A 555 32.27 16.76 -1.82
CA GLU A 555 31.74 17.61 -2.89
C GLU A 555 30.21 17.46 -3.03
N THR A 556 29.69 16.23 -3.09
CA THR A 556 28.23 16.02 -3.14
C THR A 556 27.55 16.53 -1.87
N GLN A 557 28.15 16.28 -0.70
CA GLN A 557 27.56 16.70 0.56
C GLN A 557 27.39 18.24 0.59
N GLU A 558 28.38 18.99 0.07
CA GLU A 558 28.27 20.44 -0.07
C GLU A 558 27.25 20.87 -1.13
N GLU A 559 27.13 20.15 -2.25
CA GLU A 559 26.08 20.42 -3.24
C GLU A 559 24.67 20.24 -2.69
N LEU A 560 24.48 19.23 -1.84
CA LEU A 560 23.20 18.87 -1.21
C LEU A 560 22.90 19.67 0.07
N ASP A 561 23.86 20.43 0.60
CA ASP A 561 23.67 21.31 1.75
C ASP A 561 22.95 22.61 1.34
N PHE A 562 21.64 22.50 1.07
CA PHE A 562 20.82 23.64 0.70
C PHE A 562 20.74 24.70 1.81
N GLU A 563 20.68 24.29 3.08
CA GLU A 563 20.63 25.22 4.21
C GLU A 563 21.91 26.04 4.32
N GLY A 564 23.09 25.39 4.25
CA GLY A 564 24.37 26.08 4.24
C GLY A 564 24.53 26.98 3.02
N ARG A 565 24.06 26.56 1.85
CA ARG A 565 24.05 27.40 0.63
C ARG A 565 23.14 28.61 0.76
N TYR A 566 21.95 28.45 1.32
CA TYR A 566 21.03 29.57 1.58
C TYR A 566 21.59 30.51 2.63
N ALA A 567 22.19 30.00 3.71
CA ALA A 567 22.86 30.81 4.71
C ALA A 567 24.04 31.59 4.12
N LYS A 568 24.91 30.96 3.32
CA LYS A 568 26.01 31.63 2.59
C LYS A 568 25.50 32.72 1.64
N GLY A 569 24.36 32.48 1.00
CA GLY A 569 23.69 33.44 0.11
C GLY A 569 22.86 34.50 0.82
N ASN A 570 22.78 34.47 2.16
CA ASN A 570 21.86 35.30 2.97
C ASN A 570 20.40 35.24 2.47
N ILE A 571 19.97 34.04 2.03
CA ILE A 571 18.63 33.77 1.52
C ILE A 571 17.75 33.40 2.71
N GLN A 572 16.69 34.18 2.94
CA GLN A 572 15.65 33.87 3.93
C GLN A 572 14.41 33.33 3.22
N VAL A 573 13.93 32.17 3.68
CA VAL A 573 12.72 31.53 3.15
C VAL A 573 11.59 31.73 4.15
N ASN A 574 10.60 32.54 3.78
CA ASN A 574 9.37 32.71 4.54
C ASN A 574 8.26 31.88 3.89
N ALA A 575 7.73 30.91 4.63
CA ALA A 575 6.65 30.06 4.16
C ALA A 575 5.31 30.52 4.78
N GLU A 576 4.35 30.82 3.91
CA GLU A 576 2.98 31.16 4.32
C GLU A 576 1.97 30.30 3.56
N MET A 577 0.90 29.91 4.25
CA MET A 577 -0.21 29.21 3.63
C MET A 577 -1.10 30.21 2.87
N ALA A 578 -1.39 29.90 1.60
CA ALA A 578 -2.43 30.58 0.85
C ALA A 578 -3.82 30.28 1.47
N ASN A 579 -4.77 31.19 1.29
CA ASN A 579 -6.12 31.06 1.84
C ASN A 579 -6.86 29.89 1.19
N ILE A 580 -7.50 29.01 1.99
CA ILE A 580 -8.27 27.85 1.52
C ILE A 580 -9.70 28.27 1.10
N GLY A 581 -9.81 29.47 0.56
CA GLY A 581 -11.07 30.02 0.07
C GLY A 581 -11.58 29.27 -1.15
N THR A 582 -12.89 29.31 -1.40
CA THR A 582 -13.50 28.76 -2.63
C THR A 582 -13.87 29.83 -3.66
N SER A 583 -13.64 31.11 -3.34
CA SER A 583 -14.05 32.25 -4.16
C SER A 583 -13.07 33.42 -4.09
N PHE A 584 -13.11 34.30 -5.08
CA PHE A 584 -12.41 35.57 -5.04
C PHE A 584 -12.88 36.41 -3.85
N ALA A 585 -14.19 36.42 -3.55
CA ALA A 585 -14.71 37.11 -2.36
C ALA A 585 -13.94 36.72 -1.09
N SER A 586 -13.61 35.43 -0.91
CA SER A 586 -12.84 34.97 0.25
C SER A 586 -11.37 35.41 0.24
N ILE A 587 -10.72 35.54 -0.93
CA ILE A 587 -9.39 36.15 -1.07
C ILE A 587 -9.46 37.62 -0.62
N PHE A 588 -10.44 38.36 -1.18
CA PHE A 588 -10.57 39.80 -1.01
C PHE A 588 -11.02 40.19 0.42
N GLU A 589 -11.91 39.41 1.05
CA GLU A 589 -12.40 39.65 2.42
C GLU A 589 -11.32 39.45 3.49
N ASN A 590 -10.44 38.45 3.32
CA ASN A 590 -9.44 38.10 4.33
C ASN A 590 -8.17 38.95 4.25
N ARG A 591 -7.61 39.19 3.06
CA ARG A 591 -6.28 39.82 2.92
C ARG A 591 -6.29 41.32 2.60
N LEU A 592 -7.37 41.88 2.05
CA LEU A 592 -7.39 43.30 1.65
C LEU A 592 -8.02 44.22 2.68
N LYS A 593 -8.94 43.72 3.52
CA LYS A 593 -9.37 44.45 4.73
C LYS A 593 -8.18 44.72 5.67
N GLN A 594 -7.21 43.81 5.72
CA GLN A 594 -5.99 43.97 6.51
C GLN A 594 -5.00 44.98 5.90
N ASN A 595 -5.04 45.18 4.57
CA ASN A 595 -4.12 46.05 3.82
C ASN A 595 -4.79 47.34 3.27
N GLY A 596 -6.01 47.67 3.71
CA GLY A 596 -6.71 48.93 3.36
C GLY A 596 -7.17 49.06 1.91
N LEU A 597 -7.26 47.96 1.15
CA LEU A 597 -7.64 47.94 -0.26
C LEU A 597 -9.15 47.68 -0.41
N VAL A 598 -9.85 48.58 -1.12
CA VAL A 598 -11.29 48.48 -1.38
C VAL A 598 -11.49 48.16 -2.86
N ILE A 599 -12.08 47.00 -3.15
CA ILE A 599 -12.45 46.60 -4.52
C ILE A 599 -13.97 46.61 -4.66
N GLU A 600 -14.46 47.10 -5.79
CA GLU A 600 -15.89 47.10 -6.08
C GLU A 600 -16.47 45.67 -6.08
N SER A 601 -17.57 45.48 -5.36
CA SER A 601 -18.23 44.18 -5.22
C SER A 601 -18.74 43.59 -6.55
N THR A 602 -18.96 44.44 -7.55
CA THR A 602 -19.36 44.05 -8.91
C THR A 602 -18.27 43.27 -9.64
N ILE A 603 -17.02 43.68 -9.48
CA ILE A 603 -15.84 43.07 -10.10
C ILE A 603 -15.56 41.71 -9.48
N ILE A 604 -15.66 41.60 -8.16
CA ILE A 604 -15.51 40.32 -7.43
C ILE A 604 -16.53 39.30 -7.96
N ARG A 605 -17.79 39.70 -8.11
CA ARG A 605 -18.85 38.83 -8.67
C ARG A 605 -18.57 38.40 -10.11
N GLN A 606 -17.96 39.26 -10.93
CA GLN A 606 -17.58 38.91 -12.31
C GLN A 606 -16.45 37.89 -12.35
N LEU A 607 -15.44 38.03 -11.50
CA LEU A 607 -14.33 37.09 -11.39
C LEU A 607 -14.80 35.71 -10.90
N ASP A 608 -15.68 35.69 -9.89
CA ASP A 608 -16.30 34.45 -9.39
C ASP A 608 -17.16 33.77 -10.47
N ALA A 609 -17.98 34.54 -11.21
CA ALA A 609 -18.78 33.99 -12.31
C ALA A 609 -17.92 33.43 -13.45
N ALA A 610 -16.80 34.09 -13.76
CA ALA A 610 -15.85 33.62 -14.77
C ALA A 610 -15.15 32.32 -14.33
N LEU A 611 -14.76 32.23 -13.06
CA LEU A 611 -14.17 31.02 -12.47
C LEU A 611 -15.16 29.85 -12.49
N GLU A 612 -16.42 30.10 -12.10
CA GLU A 612 -17.50 29.10 -12.17
C GLU A 612 -17.73 28.60 -13.59
N LYS A 613 -17.76 29.49 -14.57
CA LYS A 613 -17.91 29.10 -15.98
C LYS A 613 -16.78 28.19 -16.45
N LYS A 614 -15.54 28.46 -16.02
CA LYS A 614 -14.37 27.64 -16.36
C LYS A 614 -14.39 26.30 -15.62
N ALA A 615 -14.68 26.28 -14.32
CA ALA A 615 -14.81 25.06 -13.54
C ALA A 615 -15.91 24.13 -14.10
N ASN A 616 -17.00 24.70 -14.62
CA ASN A 616 -18.07 23.93 -15.26
C ASN A 616 -17.75 23.43 -16.67
N ALA A 617 -16.76 24.01 -17.35
CA ALA A 617 -16.28 23.54 -18.65
C ALA A 617 -15.32 22.34 -18.54
N VAL A 618 -14.84 22.03 -17.34
CA VAL A 618 -14.02 20.84 -17.10
C VAL A 618 -14.90 19.61 -17.07
N LYS A 619 -14.60 18.62 -17.90
CA LYS A 619 -15.29 17.32 -17.85
C LYS A 619 -15.05 16.70 -16.47
N ASN A 620 -16.13 16.36 -15.77
CA ASN A 620 -16.05 15.55 -14.56
C ASN A 620 -15.41 14.21 -14.92
N ASN A 621 -14.15 14.00 -14.57
CA ASN A 621 -13.61 12.65 -14.44
C ASN A 621 -13.99 12.20 -13.02
N GLU A 622 -15.03 11.40 -12.89
CA GLU A 622 -15.54 10.86 -11.62
C GLU A 622 -14.56 9.91 -10.90
N GLN A 623 -13.31 9.80 -11.38
CA GLN A 623 -12.26 8.93 -10.83
C GLN A 623 -11.59 9.46 -9.56
N GLU A 624 -11.83 10.72 -9.18
CA GLU A 624 -11.32 11.31 -7.93
C GLU A 624 -12.51 11.84 -7.13
N GLY A 625 -12.93 11.08 -6.11
CA GLY A 625 -14.16 11.28 -5.35
C GLY A 625 -14.52 12.74 -5.11
N GLY A 626 -15.67 13.18 -5.62
CA GLY A 626 -16.31 14.47 -5.34
C GLY A 626 -15.54 15.76 -5.62
N SER A 627 -14.25 15.70 -6.00
CA SER A 627 -13.34 16.84 -5.83
C SER A 627 -12.96 17.56 -7.12
N GLY A 628 -13.25 17.02 -8.32
CA GLY A 628 -12.75 17.58 -9.58
C GLY A 628 -12.94 19.10 -9.72
N LYS A 629 -14.20 19.58 -9.70
CA LYS A 629 -14.50 21.02 -9.87
C LYS A 629 -13.93 21.88 -8.75
N ASP A 630 -14.06 21.44 -7.50
CA ASP A 630 -13.59 22.21 -6.34
C ASP A 630 -12.06 22.26 -6.27
N TYR A 631 -11.40 21.16 -6.63
CA TYR A 631 -9.96 21.08 -6.79
C TYR A 631 -9.46 22.04 -7.89
N PHE A 632 -10.12 22.09 -9.05
CA PHE A 632 -9.77 23.07 -10.09
C PHE A 632 -9.94 24.50 -9.60
N LYS A 633 -11.05 24.81 -8.92
CA LYS A 633 -11.28 26.15 -8.35
C LYS A 633 -10.21 26.54 -7.34
N GLN A 634 -9.92 25.64 -6.39
CA GLN A 634 -8.90 25.87 -5.35
C GLN A 634 -7.53 26.18 -5.95
N ARG A 635 -7.16 25.55 -7.07
CA ARG A 635 -5.88 25.85 -7.74
C ARG A 635 -5.79 27.26 -8.29
N TYR A 636 -6.83 27.74 -8.97
CA TYR A 636 -6.88 29.14 -9.43
C TYR A 636 -6.86 30.11 -8.26
N ILE A 637 -7.69 29.85 -7.24
CA ILE A 637 -7.80 30.69 -6.05
C ILE A 637 -6.45 30.76 -5.31
N ALA A 638 -5.77 29.64 -5.09
CA ALA A 638 -4.46 29.62 -4.42
C ALA A 638 -3.39 30.41 -5.21
N LEU A 639 -3.37 30.27 -6.54
CA LEU A 639 -2.44 31.02 -7.39
C LEU A 639 -2.72 32.53 -7.34
N PHE A 640 -3.99 32.92 -7.44
CA PHE A 640 -4.37 34.34 -7.39
C PHE A 640 -4.18 34.94 -6.00
N ASP A 641 -4.47 34.21 -4.92
CA ASP A 641 -4.18 34.64 -3.54
C ASP A 641 -2.67 34.91 -3.36
N SER A 642 -1.83 33.98 -3.80
CA SER A 642 -0.36 34.14 -3.75
C SER A 642 0.12 35.34 -4.58
N PHE A 643 -0.50 35.58 -5.73
CA PHE A 643 -0.20 36.74 -6.55
C PHE A 643 -0.66 38.06 -5.90
N VAL A 644 -1.80 38.07 -5.21
CA VAL A 644 -2.26 39.23 -4.42
C VAL A 644 -1.29 39.53 -3.28
N VAL A 645 -0.76 38.50 -2.59
CA VAL A 645 0.31 38.68 -1.58
C VAL A 645 1.53 39.35 -2.22
N PHE A 646 1.98 38.85 -3.38
CA PHE A 646 3.08 39.46 -4.13
C PHE A 646 2.81 40.93 -4.53
N LEU A 647 1.59 41.26 -4.93
CA LEU A 647 1.23 42.63 -5.31
C LEU A 647 1.12 43.58 -4.11
N THR A 648 0.82 43.07 -2.92
CA THR A 648 0.59 43.87 -1.71
C THR A 648 1.84 44.05 -0.85
N ASP A 649 2.82 43.15 -0.94
CA ASP A 649 4.09 43.29 -0.22
C ASP A 649 5.15 44.02 -1.06
N PRO A 650 5.54 45.26 -0.67
CA PRO A 650 6.54 46.06 -1.39
C PRO A 650 7.95 45.46 -1.36
N MET A 651 8.26 44.49 -0.51
CA MET A 651 9.57 43.85 -0.38
C MET A 651 9.80 42.71 -1.40
N LEU A 652 8.74 42.13 -1.97
CA LEU A 652 8.87 41.00 -2.90
C LEU A 652 9.20 41.47 -4.32
N THR A 653 10.36 41.12 -4.90
CA THR A 653 10.77 41.65 -6.22
C THR A 653 10.36 40.80 -7.42
N SER A 654 10.08 39.52 -7.20
CA SER A 654 9.76 38.54 -8.25
C SER A 654 8.72 37.54 -7.76
N PHE A 655 7.90 37.03 -8.68
CA PHE A 655 6.92 35.99 -8.42
C PHE A 655 7.13 34.81 -9.37
N LEU A 656 7.24 33.61 -8.82
CA LEU A 656 7.30 32.36 -9.58
C LEU A 656 6.15 31.46 -9.10
N GLY A 657 5.17 31.22 -9.97
CA GLY A 657 4.07 30.32 -9.69
C GLY A 657 4.36 28.92 -10.24
N LEU A 658 4.65 27.96 -9.36
CA LEU A 658 4.84 26.56 -9.75
C LEU A 658 3.50 25.82 -9.68
N GLN A 659 3.08 25.20 -10.79
CA GLN A 659 1.80 24.51 -10.91
C GLN A 659 2.03 23.08 -11.41
N SER A 660 1.22 22.12 -10.93
CA SER A 660 1.32 20.71 -11.35
C SER A 660 0.92 20.47 -12.81
N LEU A 661 0.24 21.43 -13.45
CA LEU A 661 -0.11 21.43 -14.87
C LEU A 661 0.25 22.82 -15.42
N LEU A 662 1.04 22.87 -16.49
CA LEU A 662 1.37 24.13 -17.16
C LEU A 662 0.14 24.67 -17.92
N PRO A 663 -0.06 25.99 -18.01
CA PRO A 663 -1.19 26.56 -18.72
C PRO A 663 -1.15 26.24 -20.22
N GLY A 664 -2.23 25.70 -20.75
CA GLY A 664 -2.37 25.39 -22.17
C GLY A 664 -3.50 26.18 -22.84
N LYS A 665 -3.36 26.45 -24.15
CA LYS A 665 -4.50 26.90 -24.96
C LYS A 665 -5.51 25.76 -25.07
N GLU A 666 -6.75 26.02 -24.69
CA GLU A 666 -7.87 25.06 -24.73
C GLU A 666 -7.73 23.81 -23.83
N GLN A 667 -6.76 23.78 -22.92
CA GLN A 667 -6.69 22.73 -21.90
C GLN A 667 -7.69 23.05 -20.78
N GLY A 668 -8.70 22.19 -20.60
CA GLY A 668 -9.73 22.37 -19.57
C GLY A 668 -9.18 22.42 -18.13
N GLY A 669 -7.96 21.94 -17.87
CA GLY A 669 -7.37 21.90 -16.54
C GLY A 669 -6.78 23.22 -16.02
N MET A 670 -6.07 23.98 -16.86
CA MET A 670 -5.46 25.30 -16.54
C MET A 670 -5.38 26.15 -17.82
N ASP A 671 -6.23 27.17 -17.91
CA ASP A 671 -6.46 27.98 -19.11
C ASP A 671 -5.54 29.21 -19.13
N GLN A 672 -4.64 29.25 -20.12
CA GLN A 672 -3.63 30.31 -20.24
C GLN A 672 -4.23 31.71 -20.43
N GLU A 673 -5.32 31.82 -21.20
CA GLU A 673 -5.95 33.10 -21.50
C GLU A 673 -6.64 33.66 -20.26
N TYR A 674 -7.39 32.83 -19.55
CA TYR A 674 -8.05 33.20 -18.31
C TYR A 674 -7.06 33.61 -17.22
N LEU A 675 -5.95 32.88 -17.07
CA LEU A 675 -4.86 33.26 -16.16
C LEU A 675 -4.29 34.63 -16.53
N SER A 676 -3.98 34.84 -17.80
CA SER A 676 -3.39 36.09 -18.29
C SER A 676 -4.31 37.28 -18.02
N VAL A 677 -5.59 37.17 -18.41
CA VAL A 677 -6.60 38.22 -18.22
C VAL A 677 -6.78 38.53 -16.73
N THR A 678 -6.89 37.50 -15.90
CA THR A 678 -7.14 37.68 -14.47
C THR A 678 -5.94 38.31 -13.76
N LEU A 679 -4.71 37.87 -14.05
CA LEU A 679 -3.50 38.46 -13.45
C LEU A 679 -3.27 39.91 -13.89
N ILE A 680 -3.56 40.24 -15.16
CA ILE A 680 -3.54 41.62 -15.65
C ILE A 680 -4.60 42.45 -14.92
N GLY A 681 -5.82 41.91 -14.77
CA GLY A 681 -6.90 42.57 -14.02
C GLY A 681 -6.51 42.85 -12.56
N LEU A 682 -5.97 41.84 -11.86
CA LEU A 682 -5.47 41.96 -10.49
C LEU A 682 -4.41 43.04 -10.33
N LYS A 683 -3.51 43.20 -11.32
CA LYS A 683 -2.53 44.29 -11.34
C LYS A 683 -3.20 45.66 -11.43
N THR A 684 -4.21 45.82 -12.27
CA THR A 684 -4.88 47.10 -12.49
C THR A 684 -5.75 47.56 -11.32
N PHE A 685 -6.15 46.66 -10.43
CA PHE A 685 -6.97 47.01 -9.25
C PHE A 685 -6.20 47.76 -8.15
N ASN A 686 -4.87 47.91 -8.27
CA ASN A 686 -4.05 48.68 -7.33
C ASN A 686 -3.34 49.85 -8.03
N SER A 687 -3.98 51.02 -8.06
CA SER A 687 -3.42 52.25 -8.65
C SER A 687 -2.24 52.84 -7.87
N THR A 688 -1.98 52.36 -6.65
CA THR A 688 -0.93 52.88 -5.75
C THR A 688 0.37 52.07 -5.83
N ILE A 689 0.32 50.82 -6.30
CA ILE A 689 1.48 49.92 -6.44
C ILE A 689 1.66 49.57 -7.92
N TYR A 690 2.14 50.53 -8.72
CA TYR A 690 2.49 50.26 -10.12
C TYR A 690 3.83 49.53 -10.19
N ARG A 691 3.82 48.19 -10.09
CA ARG A 691 5.01 47.36 -10.37
C ARG A 691 5.11 47.05 -11.86
N SER A 692 6.24 47.39 -12.46
CA SER A 692 6.56 47.02 -13.85
C SER A 692 6.95 45.54 -13.95
N CYS A 693 5.97 44.63 -13.82
CA CYS A 693 6.22 43.20 -14.02
C CYS A 693 6.25 42.88 -15.52
N ARG A 694 7.34 42.27 -16.02
CA ARG A 694 7.35 41.55 -17.31
C ARG A 694 6.83 40.14 -17.05
N TYR A 695 5.80 39.75 -17.79
CA TYR A 695 5.14 38.45 -17.62
C TYR A 695 5.59 37.51 -18.74
N GLN A 696 6.07 36.33 -18.37
CA GLN A 696 6.44 35.27 -19.31
C GLN A 696 5.78 33.98 -18.83
N ILE A 697 4.80 33.49 -19.61
CA ILE A 697 4.24 32.14 -19.40
C ILE A 697 5.10 31.22 -20.25
N GLU A 698 6.00 30.49 -19.60
CA GLU A 698 6.73 29.41 -20.25
C GLU A 698 5.84 28.16 -20.23
N SER A 699 5.53 27.66 -21.42
CA SER A 699 4.67 26.48 -21.67
C SER A 699 5.47 25.22 -21.85
#